data_AF-A0A8S1ISQ0-F1
#
_entry.id   AF-A0A8S1ISQ0-F1
#
_cell.length_a   1.000
_cell.length_b   1.000
_cell.length_c   1.000
_cell.angle_alpha   90.00
_cell.angle_beta   90.00
_cell.angle_gamma   90.00
#
_symmetry.space_group_name_H-M   'P 1'
#
loop_
_entity.id
_entity.type
_entity.pdbx_description
1 polymer ?
#
loop_
_entity_poly.entity_id
_entity_poly.type
_entity_poly.pdbx_seq_one_letter_code
_entity_poly.pdbx_strand_id
1 'polypeptide(L)'
;MRQSSLGLAGIKGQHLSGRVGAVEESQEVMEFVKAGRDILEFQAANVKEIGEARQRSRDLVHGLPRMLELRRRIEEKNKLVKQVAMSGNYGYGGLVDMRDISNEWDTFTAQLQQHGETLEERQDQLRRQILKQIDEFKERLEGFSYRWRELMPKSTHRGDPKLILVRIEEVAQTLAEFKEEASQYEADCQHFSMDPPDFSTLENVSNGIESAKEAWSRYGSFLEERDELASQDWLSLRDKMWKIDDFLMKWSRQMENSMDDPVSLIVMREVDKYGRCLPYLKHVKGNGWDRKHWLLLFGMLGIQTSGPSAVCLENLTLSIFLNKADALIQKSERIQELDSQAQGEAVLHKALDELNTWGYQRKFSLMKHSTEKKERNLVLIKEWKDLVTEVGDHQSLVSSLRASPYFSVLKVEPLVARFADLARMRDNLPQLSSQLDICQRALSDFLEEKRSAFARLYFIGDGDLLEILGQPKNPAIIQSHLKKIFAGIHNVQFEKGGSQIEAILSADGERVELIRPVLLDSNVENWLGELLRAVHATLATSLATEMESSDFKANPSQVLCLAEGIRFSEGMEKAIRSGTVAQFSKQLRSQLEEYTASDWTGYRIMQLKVQSLVLDLIHYLEVADALTQEGTSDLEDWAWAKQLKYRRQVI
;
A
#
# COMPACT_ATOMS: atom_id res chain seq x y z
N MET A 1 71.11 23.96 -128.86
CA MET A 1 72.00 23.44 -127.77
C MET A 1 71.62 24.05 -126.41
N ARG A 2 70.36 23.84 -125.94
CA ARG A 2 69.81 24.39 -124.69
C ARG A 2 69.21 23.31 -123.76
N GLN A 3 69.76 22.09 -123.77
CA GLN A 3 69.26 20.99 -122.93
C GLN A 3 70.32 20.33 -122.02
N SER A 4 71.57 20.78 -122.01
CA SER A 4 72.62 20.23 -121.12
C SER A 4 72.92 21.08 -119.86
N SER A 5 72.28 22.23 -119.68
CA SER A 5 72.51 23.14 -118.53
C SER A 5 71.52 22.98 -117.36
N LEU A 6 70.43 22.22 -117.53
CA LEU A 6 69.42 21.98 -116.47
C LEU A 6 69.76 20.80 -115.54
N GLY A 7 70.59 19.84 -115.98
CA GLY A 7 71.03 18.72 -115.14
C GLY A 7 72.08 19.07 -114.08
N LEU A 8 72.89 20.12 -114.32
CA LEU A 8 73.98 20.54 -113.41
C LEU A 8 73.51 21.46 -112.26
N ALA A 9 72.33 22.09 -112.38
CA ALA A 9 71.76 22.93 -111.32
C ALA A 9 71.02 22.12 -110.24
N GLY A 10 70.32 21.03 -110.64
CA GLY A 10 69.66 20.12 -109.70
C GLY A 10 70.65 19.37 -108.80
N ILE A 11 71.81 18.99 -109.34
CA ILE A 11 72.87 18.29 -108.60
C ILE A 11 73.58 19.23 -107.60
N LYS A 12 73.77 20.52 -107.92
CA LYS A 12 74.32 21.51 -106.98
C LYS A 12 73.38 21.86 -105.82
N GLY A 13 72.08 21.95 -106.07
CA GLY A 13 71.07 22.23 -105.02
C GLY A 13 70.92 21.11 -104.00
N GLN A 14 70.94 19.85 -104.43
CA GLN A 14 70.91 18.69 -103.55
C GLN A 14 72.20 18.55 -102.71
N HIS A 15 73.36 18.96 -103.24
CA HIS A 15 74.65 18.84 -102.56
C HIS A 15 74.88 19.89 -101.45
N LEU A 16 74.34 21.10 -101.60
CA LEU A 16 74.35 22.14 -100.56
C LEU A 16 73.32 21.84 -99.46
N SER A 17 72.13 21.35 -99.82
CA SER A 17 71.10 20.93 -98.87
C SER A 17 71.54 19.74 -98.01
N GLY A 18 72.24 18.76 -98.60
CA GLY A 18 72.79 17.62 -97.85
C GLY A 18 73.90 17.99 -96.86
N ARG A 19 74.67 19.06 -97.12
CA ARG A 19 75.73 19.56 -96.23
C ARG A 19 75.16 20.32 -95.02
N VAL A 20 74.23 21.24 -95.26
CA VAL A 20 73.57 22.01 -94.19
C VAL A 20 72.78 21.08 -93.27
N GLY A 21 72.06 20.12 -93.83
CA GLY A 21 71.30 19.15 -93.05
C GLY A 21 72.16 18.19 -92.20
N ALA A 22 73.40 17.89 -92.60
CA ALA A 22 74.30 17.06 -91.77
C ALA A 22 74.87 17.84 -90.56
N VAL A 23 75.10 19.15 -90.71
CA VAL A 23 75.57 20.02 -89.63
C VAL A 23 74.45 20.31 -88.64
N GLU A 24 73.22 20.55 -89.11
CA GLU A 24 72.05 20.74 -88.25
C GLU A 24 71.72 19.47 -87.46
N GLU A 25 71.71 18.29 -88.10
CA GLU A 25 71.50 17.01 -87.41
C GLU A 25 72.63 16.69 -86.41
N SER A 26 73.87 17.09 -86.71
CA SER A 26 75.01 16.99 -85.78
C SER A 26 74.83 17.88 -84.56
N GLN A 27 74.29 19.08 -84.73
CA GLN A 27 74.03 20.01 -83.64
C GLN A 27 72.90 19.49 -82.73
N GLU A 28 71.84 18.91 -83.31
CA GLU A 28 70.75 18.28 -82.56
C GLU A 28 71.24 17.11 -81.67
N VAL A 29 72.14 16.26 -82.20
CA VAL A 29 72.76 15.18 -81.41
C VAL A 29 73.63 15.73 -80.28
N MET A 30 74.42 16.77 -80.53
CA MET A 30 75.28 17.39 -79.51
C MET A 30 74.49 18.15 -78.44
N GLU A 31 73.40 18.82 -78.80
CA GLU A 31 72.48 19.46 -77.84
C GLU A 31 71.77 18.43 -76.97
N PHE A 32 71.34 17.30 -77.54
CA PHE A 32 70.78 16.19 -76.77
C PHE A 32 71.78 15.59 -75.78
N VAL A 33 73.03 15.37 -76.21
CA VAL A 33 74.12 14.88 -75.34
C VAL A 33 74.44 15.87 -74.21
N LYS A 34 74.40 17.18 -74.50
CA LYS A 34 74.66 18.22 -73.50
C LYS A 34 73.52 18.34 -72.48
N ALA A 35 72.27 18.41 -72.95
CA ALA A 35 71.10 18.42 -72.08
C ALA A 35 70.98 17.11 -71.26
N GLY A 36 71.37 15.98 -71.85
CA GLY A 36 71.48 14.71 -71.16
C GLY A 36 72.50 14.74 -70.04
N ARG A 37 73.69 15.33 -70.24
CA ARG A 37 74.72 15.46 -69.19
C ARG A 37 74.27 16.28 -67.99
N ASP A 38 73.57 17.39 -68.22
CA ASP A 38 73.03 18.21 -67.11
C ASP A 38 72.04 17.43 -66.23
N ILE A 39 71.29 16.48 -66.82
CA ILE A 39 70.39 15.59 -66.09
C ILE A 39 71.17 14.52 -65.32
N LEU A 40 72.31 14.05 -65.85
CA LEU A 40 73.17 13.05 -65.20
C LEU A 40 74.02 13.63 -64.07
N GLU A 41 74.26 14.95 -64.05
CA GLU A 41 74.92 15.65 -62.93
C GLU A 41 73.99 15.89 -61.74
N PHE A 42 72.66 15.73 -61.90
CA PHE A 42 71.70 15.90 -60.80
C PHE A 42 71.85 14.80 -59.74
N GLN A 43 72.26 15.20 -58.53
CA GLN A 43 72.40 14.29 -57.40
C GLN A 43 71.12 14.25 -56.57
N ALA A 44 70.32 13.21 -56.75
CA ALA A 44 69.13 12.98 -55.93
C ALA A 44 69.51 12.60 -54.48
N ALA A 45 68.89 13.26 -53.49
CA ALA A 45 69.17 13.08 -52.07
C ALA A 45 68.01 12.46 -51.27
N ASN A 46 66.78 12.54 -51.79
CA ASN A 46 65.59 11.97 -51.13
C ASN A 46 64.79 11.04 -52.06
N VAL A 47 63.86 10.30 -51.43
CA VAL A 47 63.05 9.23 -52.05
C VAL A 47 62.30 9.71 -53.31
N LYS A 48 61.77 10.94 -53.26
CA LYS A 48 61.02 11.56 -54.35
C LYS A 48 61.94 12.00 -55.50
N GLU A 49 63.10 12.56 -55.18
CA GLU A 49 64.11 12.99 -56.16
C GLU A 49 64.73 11.80 -56.92
N ILE A 50 64.87 10.62 -56.30
CA ILE A 50 65.37 9.41 -56.98
C ILE A 50 64.35 8.89 -58.00
N GLY A 51 63.05 8.94 -57.66
CA GLY A 51 61.97 8.60 -58.59
C GLY A 51 61.93 9.53 -59.79
N GLU A 52 62.06 10.84 -59.57
CA GLU A 52 62.11 11.84 -60.62
C GLU A 52 63.38 11.73 -61.49
N ALA A 53 64.55 11.51 -60.88
CA ALA A 53 65.81 11.29 -61.60
C ALA A 53 65.75 10.04 -62.49
N ARG A 54 65.14 8.95 -61.99
CA ARG A 54 64.94 7.72 -62.78
C ARG A 54 63.96 7.91 -63.93
N GLN A 55 62.90 8.70 -63.74
CA GLN A 55 61.97 9.02 -64.82
C GLN A 55 62.68 9.83 -65.91
N ARG A 56 63.42 10.88 -65.54
CA ARG A 56 64.19 11.69 -66.49
C ARG A 56 65.28 10.87 -67.21
N SER A 57 65.94 9.96 -66.50
CA SER A 57 66.91 9.02 -67.10
C SER A 57 66.25 8.04 -68.07
N ARG A 58 65.05 7.52 -67.75
CA ARG A 58 64.26 6.68 -68.69
C ARG A 58 63.82 7.45 -69.93
N ASP A 59 63.40 8.70 -69.78
CA ASP A 59 62.98 9.54 -70.90
C ASP A 59 64.17 9.83 -71.84
N LEU A 60 65.37 10.04 -71.28
CA LEU A 60 66.63 10.13 -72.03
C LEU A 60 66.94 8.83 -72.78
N VAL A 61 66.82 7.68 -72.13
CA VAL A 61 67.04 6.36 -72.76
C VAL A 61 66.04 6.13 -73.90
N HIS A 62 64.79 6.55 -73.75
CA HIS A 62 63.78 6.47 -74.80
C HIS A 62 64.10 7.36 -76.02
N GLY A 63 64.84 8.46 -75.83
CA GLY A 63 65.31 9.35 -76.89
C GLY A 63 66.54 8.83 -77.67
N LEU A 64 67.32 7.91 -77.10
CA LEU A 64 68.55 7.37 -77.70
C LEU A 64 68.35 6.74 -79.10
N PRO A 65 67.31 5.93 -79.37
CA PRO A 65 67.14 5.31 -80.69
C PRO A 65 66.97 6.32 -81.82
N ARG A 66 66.28 7.44 -81.54
CA ARG A 66 66.10 8.54 -82.51
C ARG A 66 67.44 9.20 -82.83
N MET A 67 68.27 9.42 -81.81
CA MET A 67 69.58 10.06 -81.97
C MET A 67 70.60 9.13 -82.65
N LEU A 68 70.53 7.81 -82.42
CA LEU A 68 71.31 6.81 -83.14
C LEU A 68 70.96 6.78 -84.64
N GLU A 69 69.68 6.90 -85.00
CA GLU A 69 69.27 6.98 -86.40
C GLU A 69 69.71 8.30 -87.06
N LEU A 70 69.66 9.43 -86.35
CA LEU A 70 70.24 10.69 -86.82
C LEU A 70 71.75 10.58 -87.04
N ARG A 71 72.49 9.97 -86.11
CA ARG A 71 73.92 9.68 -86.26
C ARG A 71 74.21 8.82 -87.50
N ARG A 72 73.43 7.75 -87.71
CA ARG A 72 73.54 6.87 -88.90
C ARG A 72 73.32 7.65 -90.20
N ARG A 73 72.33 8.55 -90.23
CA ARG A 73 72.06 9.43 -91.38
C ARG A 73 73.19 10.41 -91.64
N ILE A 74 73.81 10.97 -90.59
CA ILE A 74 74.99 11.83 -90.73
C ILE A 74 76.17 11.03 -91.33
N GLU A 75 76.40 9.79 -90.89
CA GLU A 75 77.44 8.91 -91.45
C GLU A 75 77.18 8.58 -92.93
N GLU A 76 75.94 8.28 -93.31
CA GLU A 76 75.54 8.05 -94.69
C GLU A 76 75.72 9.30 -95.55
N LYS A 77 75.29 10.48 -95.07
CA LYS A 77 75.49 11.77 -95.75
C LYS A 77 76.98 12.10 -95.88
N ASN A 78 77.80 11.88 -94.86
CA ASN A 78 79.25 12.05 -94.90
C ASN A 78 79.91 11.09 -95.90
N LYS A 79 79.43 9.85 -96.02
CA LYS A 79 79.91 8.86 -96.99
C LYS A 79 79.55 9.24 -98.43
N LEU A 80 78.33 9.74 -98.65
CA LEU A 80 77.87 10.28 -99.93
C LEU A 80 78.69 11.52 -100.33
N VAL A 81 78.92 12.46 -99.41
CA VAL A 81 79.77 13.65 -99.64
C VAL A 81 81.22 13.24 -99.99
N LYS A 82 81.77 12.18 -99.37
CA LYS A 82 83.10 11.63 -99.73
C LYS A 82 83.11 10.96 -101.11
N GLN A 83 82.08 10.19 -101.48
CA GLN A 83 82.00 9.55 -102.79
C GLN A 83 81.88 10.58 -103.93
N VAL A 84 81.15 11.67 -103.71
CA VAL A 84 80.98 12.73 -104.72
C VAL A 84 82.21 13.65 -104.81
N ALA A 85 82.94 13.87 -103.70
CA ALA A 85 84.19 14.64 -103.71
C ALA A 85 85.37 13.92 -104.42
N MET A 86 85.33 12.59 -104.54
CA MET A 86 86.36 11.80 -105.24
C MET A 86 86.24 11.87 -106.77
N SER A 87 85.11 12.32 -107.33
CA SER A 87 84.87 12.34 -108.78
C SER A 87 84.93 13.74 -109.43
N GLY A 88 85.25 14.78 -108.67
CA GLY A 88 85.39 16.15 -109.18
C GLY A 88 86.13 17.04 -108.19
N ASN A 89 86.95 17.96 -108.68
CA ASN A 89 87.92 18.78 -107.93
C ASN A 89 87.29 19.84 -107.00
N TYR A 90 86.36 19.43 -106.11
CA TYR A 90 85.72 20.26 -105.09
C TYR A 90 86.23 19.85 -103.70
N GLY A 91 86.74 20.81 -102.94
CA GLY A 91 87.39 20.56 -101.65
C GLY A 91 86.48 20.00 -100.55
N TYR A 92 87.13 19.29 -99.62
CA TYR A 92 86.58 18.57 -98.46
C TYR A 92 85.91 19.45 -97.37
N GLY A 93 85.68 20.74 -97.59
CA GLY A 93 85.10 21.63 -96.57
C GLY A 93 83.61 21.40 -96.31
N GLY A 94 83.26 20.74 -95.21
CA GLY A 94 81.88 20.53 -94.74
C GLY A 94 81.51 19.06 -94.50
N LEU A 95 82.50 18.22 -94.27
CA LEU A 95 82.35 16.94 -93.59
C LEU A 95 82.25 17.20 -92.09
N VAL A 96 81.21 16.66 -91.47
CA VAL A 96 81.10 16.69 -90.01
C VAL A 96 82.13 15.71 -89.43
N ASP A 97 82.96 16.15 -88.48
CA ASP A 97 83.91 15.25 -87.82
C ASP A 97 83.17 14.27 -86.90
N MET A 98 82.97 13.06 -87.41
CA MET A 98 82.33 11.99 -86.65
C MET A 98 83.16 11.51 -85.46
N ARG A 99 84.46 11.86 -85.37
CA ARG A 99 85.29 11.46 -84.22
C ARG A 99 84.91 12.22 -82.96
N ASP A 100 84.69 13.53 -83.07
CA ASP A 100 84.28 14.35 -81.93
C ASP A 100 82.88 13.96 -81.44
N ILE A 101 81.93 13.75 -82.36
CA ILE A 101 80.58 13.30 -82.01
C ILE A 101 80.60 11.89 -81.42
N SER A 102 81.39 10.97 -81.97
CA SER A 102 81.48 9.61 -81.41
C SER A 102 82.13 9.66 -80.03
N ASN A 103 83.21 10.41 -79.82
CA ASN A 103 83.87 10.52 -78.52
C ASN A 103 82.91 11.10 -77.46
N GLU A 104 82.20 12.18 -77.78
CA GLU A 104 81.23 12.81 -76.86
C GLU A 104 80.01 11.90 -76.60
N TRP A 105 79.55 11.17 -77.61
CA TRP A 105 78.46 10.20 -77.49
C TRP A 105 78.85 8.98 -76.65
N ASP A 106 80.04 8.42 -76.88
CA ASP A 106 80.58 7.27 -76.16
C ASP A 106 80.86 7.65 -74.69
N THR A 107 81.34 8.88 -74.45
CA THR A 107 81.49 9.44 -73.09
C THR A 107 80.14 9.62 -72.40
N PHE A 108 79.13 10.14 -73.10
CA PHE A 108 77.77 10.32 -72.56
C PHE A 108 77.06 9.00 -72.29
N THR A 109 77.18 8.00 -73.17
CA THR A 109 76.59 6.68 -72.95
C THR A 109 77.26 5.94 -71.81
N ALA A 110 78.59 6.08 -71.65
CA ALA A 110 79.29 5.57 -70.47
C ALA A 110 78.82 6.27 -69.17
N GLN A 111 78.65 7.59 -69.18
CA GLN A 111 78.12 8.35 -68.04
C GLN A 111 76.65 7.98 -67.72
N LEU A 112 75.83 7.75 -68.74
CA LEU A 112 74.43 7.34 -68.57
C LEU A 112 74.34 5.94 -67.94
N GLN A 113 75.19 5.01 -68.38
CA GLN A 113 75.27 3.67 -67.79
C GLN A 113 75.76 3.73 -66.34
N GLN A 114 76.84 4.48 -66.07
CA GLN A 114 77.37 4.66 -64.72
C GLN A 114 76.36 5.34 -63.78
N HIS A 115 75.63 6.35 -64.26
CA HIS A 115 74.58 7.02 -63.49
C HIS A 115 73.41 6.08 -63.19
N GLY A 116 73.04 5.21 -64.13
CA GLY A 116 72.04 4.15 -63.91
C GLY A 116 72.45 3.19 -62.79
N GLU A 117 73.69 2.69 -62.83
CA GLU A 117 74.26 1.83 -61.79
C GLU A 117 74.35 2.55 -60.43
N THR A 118 74.73 3.83 -60.42
CA THR A 118 74.82 4.64 -59.19
C THR A 118 73.44 4.92 -58.58
N LEU A 119 72.40 5.14 -59.40
CA LEU A 119 71.02 5.31 -58.94
C LEU A 119 70.46 4.01 -58.34
N GLU A 120 70.77 2.86 -58.94
CA GLU A 120 70.36 1.55 -58.44
C GLU A 120 71.07 1.22 -57.11
N GLU A 121 72.37 1.50 -57.00
CA GLU A 121 73.12 1.33 -55.75
C GLU A 121 72.59 2.23 -54.63
N ARG A 122 72.25 3.50 -54.92
CA ARG A 122 71.65 4.43 -53.95
C ARG A 122 70.25 3.98 -53.53
N GLN A 123 69.45 3.47 -54.46
CA GLN A 123 68.14 2.90 -54.16
C GLN A 123 68.27 1.72 -53.19
N ASP A 124 69.23 0.83 -53.42
CA ASP A 124 69.45 -0.32 -52.54
C ASP A 124 70.10 0.05 -51.20
N GLN A 125 70.88 1.13 -51.14
CA GLN A 125 71.34 1.70 -49.87
C GLN A 125 70.19 2.27 -49.04
N LEU A 126 69.27 3.03 -49.65
CA LEU A 126 68.10 3.58 -48.96
C LEU A 126 67.12 2.49 -48.52
N ARG A 127 66.88 1.47 -49.35
CA ARG A 127 66.07 0.30 -48.96
C ARG A 127 66.64 -0.40 -47.73
N ARG A 128 67.97 -0.63 -47.69
CA ARG A 128 68.65 -1.22 -46.52
C ARG A 128 68.56 -0.33 -45.29
N GLN A 129 68.66 0.99 -45.46
CA GLN A 129 68.51 1.94 -44.38
C GLN A 129 67.08 1.96 -43.80
N ILE A 130 66.06 1.94 -44.66
CA ILE A 130 64.65 1.87 -44.25
C ILE A 130 64.35 0.55 -43.52
N LEU A 131 64.82 -0.60 -44.04
CA LEU A 131 64.66 -1.89 -43.34
C LEU A 131 65.31 -1.88 -41.96
N LYS A 132 66.52 -1.32 -41.85
CA LYS A 132 67.21 -1.19 -40.56
C LYS A 132 66.42 -0.30 -39.58
N GLN A 133 65.86 0.81 -40.05
CA GLN A 133 65.03 1.68 -39.22
C GLN A 133 63.71 1.01 -38.79
N ILE A 134 63.12 0.18 -39.65
CA ILE A 134 61.93 -0.62 -39.32
C ILE A 134 62.26 -1.66 -38.25
N ASP A 135 63.40 -2.34 -38.33
CA ASP A 135 63.83 -3.30 -37.31
C ASP A 135 64.11 -2.61 -35.96
N GLU A 136 64.83 -1.47 -35.96
CA GLU A 136 65.06 -0.65 -34.77
C GLU A 136 63.73 -0.12 -34.17
N PHE A 137 62.75 0.22 -35.02
CA PHE A 137 61.40 0.59 -34.59
C PHE A 137 60.66 -0.58 -33.94
N LYS A 138 60.73 -1.79 -34.53
CA LYS A 138 60.11 -2.99 -33.96
C LYS A 138 60.68 -3.34 -32.59
N GLU A 139 61.99 -3.22 -32.38
CA GLU A 139 62.61 -3.41 -31.05
C GLU A 139 62.10 -2.39 -30.03
N ARG A 140 61.99 -1.10 -30.42
CA ARG A 140 61.39 -0.06 -29.56
C ARG A 140 59.94 -0.38 -29.22
N LEU A 141 59.17 -0.87 -30.18
CA LEU A 141 57.77 -1.25 -30.03
C LEU A 141 57.60 -2.46 -29.10
N GLU A 142 58.47 -3.47 -29.18
CA GLU A 142 58.49 -4.60 -28.23
C GLU A 142 58.82 -4.14 -26.81
N GLY A 143 59.81 -3.25 -26.66
CA GLY A 143 60.16 -2.65 -25.36
C GLY A 143 59.01 -1.81 -24.78
N PHE A 144 58.26 -1.11 -25.62
CA PHE A 144 57.03 -0.41 -25.22
C PHE A 144 55.92 -1.38 -24.81
N SER A 145 55.67 -2.44 -25.59
CA SER A 145 54.70 -3.50 -25.30
C SER A 145 54.97 -4.21 -23.97
N TYR A 146 56.24 -4.44 -23.64
CA TYR A 146 56.63 -5.00 -22.34
C TYR A 146 56.29 -4.05 -21.19
N ARG A 147 56.68 -2.77 -21.29
CA ARG A 147 56.38 -1.75 -20.27
C ARG A 147 54.87 -1.58 -20.06
N TRP A 148 54.09 -1.61 -21.14
CA TRP A 148 52.62 -1.57 -21.07
C TRP A 148 52.06 -2.75 -20.26
N ARG A 149 52.51 -3.98 -20.53
CA ARG A 149 52.09 -5.17 -19.78
C ARG A 149 52.47 -5.13 -18.30
N GLU A 150 53.61 -4.51 -17.97
CA GLU A 150 54.07 -4.38 -16.58
C GLU A 150 53.33 -3.28 -15.81
N LEU A 151 52.94 -2.20 -16.49
CA LEU A 151 52.19 -1.08 -15.90
C LEU A 151 50.75 -1.46 -15.54
N MET A 152 50.17 -2.42 -16.26
CA MET A 152 48.81 -2.87 -16.02
C MET A 152 48.70 -3.67 -14.71
N PRO A 153 47.80 -3.28 -13.79
CA PRO A 153 47.65 -3.97 -12.52
C PRO A 153 47.27 -5.44 -12.75
N LYS A 154 48.08 -6.36 -12.23
CA LYS A 154 47.65 -7.76 -12.07
C LYS A 154 46.43 -7.77 -11.15
N SER A 155 45.49 -8.70 -11.40
CA SER A 155 44.10 -8.86 -10.93
C SER A 155 43.78 -8.78 -9.42
N THR A 156 44.57 -8.04 -8.66
CA THR A 156 44.64 -8.05 -7.20
C THR A 156 44.70 -6.64 -6.60
N HIS A 157 45.12 -5.62 -7.34
CA HIS A 157 45.30 -4.26 -6.79
C HIS A 157 44.12 -3.34 -7.14
N ARG A 158 43.43 -2.82 -6.10
CA ARG A 158 42.51 -1.69 -6.21
C ARG A 158 43.32 -0.40 -6.33
N GLY A 159 43.63 0.02 -7.55
CA GLY A 159 44.14 1.37 -7.80
C GLY A 159 42.99 2.37 -7.91
N ASP A 160 43.30 3.65 -7.73
CA ASP A 160 42.38 4.75 -8.03
C ASP A 160 42.16 4.81 -9.55
N PRO A 161 40.92 4.59 -10.05
CA PRO A 161 40.64 4.61 -11.49
C PRO A 161 41.00 5.94 -12.14
N LYS A 162 40.88 7.06 -11.43
CA LYS A 162 41.23 8.38 -11.96
C LYS A 162 42.72 8.46 -12.26
N LEU A 163 43.56 7.99 -11.34
CA LEU A 163 45.01 7.98 -11.52
C LEU A 163 45.43 6.99 -12.64
N ILE A 164 44.78 5.83 -12.72
CA ILE A 164 45.10 4.83 -13.73
C ILE A 164 44.68 5.29 -15.13
N LEU A 165 43.51 5.92 -15.28
CA LEU A 165 43.06 6.46 -16.56
C LEU A 165 43.98 7.58 -17.07
N VAL A 166 44.49 8.45 -16.19
CA VAL A 166 45.51 9.45 -16.57
C VAL A 166 46.77 8.77 -17.12
N ARG A 167 47.27 7.73 -16.44
CA ARG A 167 48.44 6.97 -16.92
C ARG A 167 48.17 6.23 -18.24
N ILE A 168 46.98 5.69 -18.43
CA ILE A 168 46.58 5.05 -19.70
C ILE A 168 46.55 6.09 -20.83
N GLU A 169 46.08 7.30 -20.56
CA GLU A 169 46.05 8.40 -21.53
C GLU A 169 47.46 8.86 -21.93
N GLU A 170 48.38 8.97 -20.95
CA GLU A 170 49.81 9.26 -21.23
C GLU A 170 50.42 8.20 -22.14
N VAL A 171 50.13 6.91 -21.88
CA VAL A 171 50.60 5.80 -22.73
C VAL A 171 49.93 5.83 -24.12
N ALA A 172 48.64 6.18 -24.20
CA ALA A 172 47.92 6.31 -25.47
C ALA A 172 48.48 7.45 -26.35
N GLN A 173 48.93 8.55 -25.76
CA GLN A 173 49.63 9.63 -26.47
C GLN A 173 50.95 9.14 -27.07
N THR A 174 51.76 8.41 -26.29
CA THR A 174 53.00 7.82 -26.83
C THR A 174 52.73 6.80 -27.93
N LEU A 175 51.64 6.03 -27.85
CA LEU A 175 51.22 5.13 -28.93
C LEU A 175 50.84 5.88 -30.22
N ALA A 176 50.27 7.09 -30.12
CA ALA A 176 49.94 7.90 -31.28
C ALA A 176 51.20 8.30 -32.07
N GLU A 177 52.29 8.63 -31.37
CA GLU A 177 53.60 8.89 -31.99
C GLU A 177 54.12 7.64 -32.73
N PHE A 178 54.03 6.45 -32.11
CA PHE A 178 54.38 5.18 -32.76
C PHE A 178 53.50 4.87 -33.99
N LYS A 179 52.21 5.22 -33.97
CA LYS A 179 51.30 5.04 -35.12
C LYS A 179 51.65 5.95 -36.29
N GLU A 180 52.02 7.20 -36.02
CA GLU A 180 52.45 8.16 -37.05
C GLU A 180 53.77 7.69 -37.70
N GLU A 181 54.74 7.25 -36.88
CA GLU A 181 56.01 6.71 -37.36
C GLU A 181 55.83 5.41 -38.17
N ALA A 182 54.92 4.51 -37.75
CA ALA A 182 54.56 3.32 -38.50
C ALA A 182 53.91 3.64 -39.87
N SER A 183 52.99 4.61 -39.91
CA SER A 183 52.36 5.06 -41.16
C SER A 183 53.37 5.65 -42.14
N GLN A 184 54.40 6.34 -41.64
CA GLN A 184 55.49 6.86 -42.47
C GLN A 184 56.31 5.72 -43.07
N TYR A 185 56.66 4.68 -42.29
CA TYR A 185 57.37 3.51 -42.80
C TYR A 185 56.56 2.68 -43.80
N GLU A 186 55.24 2.56 -43.61
CA GLU A 186 54.35 1.92 -44.60
C GLU A 186 54.34 2.70 -45.92
N ALA A 187 54.26 4.03 -45.87
CA ALA A 187 54.31 4.89 -47.06
C ALA A 187 55.66 4.78 -47.78
N ASP A 188 56.76 4.75 -47.02
CA ASP A 188 58.11 4.59 -47.57
C ASP A 188 58.31 3.20 -48.22
N CYS A 189 57.79 2.13 -47.62
CA CYS A 189 57.84 0.78 -48.19
C CYS A 189 57.01 0.65 -49.48
N GLN A 190 55.82 1.26 -49.53
CA GLN A 190 54.98 1.30 -50.74
C GLN A 190 55.71 2.02 -51.89
N HIS A 191 56.40 3.12 -51.61
CA HIS A 191 57.13 3.89 -52.63
C HIS A 191 58.30 3.10 -53.25
N PHE A 192 58.96 2.24 -52.48
CA PHE A 192 60.06 1.40 -52.97
C PHE A 192 59.63 0.03 -53.50
N SER A 193 58.32 -0.27 -53.51
CA SER A 193 57.74 -1.57 -53.84
C SER A 193 58.33 -2.71 -52.99
N MET A 194 58.52 -2.42 -51.70
CA MET A 194 58.98 -3.38 -50.70
C MET A 194 57.78 -4.07 -50.06
N ASP A 195 58.01 -5.25 -49.48
CA ASP A 195 56.96 -5.95 -48.73
C ASP A 195 56.51 -5.09 -47.53
N PRO A 196 55.20 -5.03 -47.26
CA PRO A 196 54.68 -4.21 -46.17
C PRO A 196 55.22 -4.71 -44.82
N PRO A 197 55.67 -3.81 -43.94
CA PRO A 197 56.16 -4.18 -42.62
C PRO A 197 55.05 -4.76 -41.74
N ASP A 198 55.33 -5.86 -41.04
CA ASP A 198 54.42 -6.42 -40.02
C ASP A 198 54.44 -5.57 -38.75
N PHE A 199 53.32 -4.87 -38.48
CA PHE A 199 53.08 -4.09 -37.26
C PHE A 199 51.95 -4.66 -36.39
N SER A 200 51.70 -5.97 -36.46
CA SER A 200 50.68 -6.64 -35.63
C SER A 200 50.85 -6.41 -34.12
N THR A 201 52.08 -6.22 -33.63
CA THR A 201 52.37 -5.85 -32.24
C THR A 201 51.84 -4.47 -31.86
N LEU A 202 51.84 -3.51 -32.78
CA LEU A 202 51.29 -2.16 -32.58
C LEU A 202 49.76 -2.21 -32.45
N GLU A 203 49.12 -3.00 -33.32
CA GLU A 203 47.67 -3.20 -33.31
C GLU A 203 47.22 -3.93 -32.03
N ASN A 204 47.96 -4.96 -31.60
CA ASN A 204 47.71 -5.67 -30.35
C ASN A 204 47.84 -4.76 -29.13
N VAL A 205 48.87 -3.91 -29.07
CA VAL A 205 49.06 -2.94 -27.98
C VAL A 205 47.98 -1.86 -28.01
N SER A 206 47.59 -1.38 -29.20
CA SER A 206 46.49 -0.44 -29.38
C SER A 206 45.17 -1.00 -28.84
N ASN A 207 44.80 -2.21 -29.26
CA ASN A 207 43.59 -2.88 -28.81
C ASN A 207 43.63 -3.15 -27.30
N GLY A 208 44.80 -3.50 -26.75
CA GLY A 208 45.00 -3.68 -25.32
C GLY A 208 44.81 -2.39 -24.51
N ILE A 209 45.34 -1.26 -24.99
CA ILE A 209 45.19 0.06 -24.35
C ILE A 209 43.74 0.52 -24.38
N GLU A 210 43.05 0.35 -25.52
CA GLU A 210 41.66 0.75 -25.68
C GLU A 210 40.74 -0.10 -24.79
N SER A 211 40.93 -1.42 -24.79
CA SER A 211 40.20 -2.34 -23.91
C SER A 211 40.42 -2.02 -22.42
N ALA A 212 41.67 -1.72 -22.02
CA ALA A 212 42.00 -1.29 -20.67
C ALA A 212 41.33 0.04 -20.29
N LYS A 213 41.39 1.04 -21.18
CA LYS A 213 40.75 2.35 -20.98
C LYS A 213 39.25 2.19 -20.74
N GLU A 214 38.59 1.37 -21.55
CA GLU A 214 37.17 1.08 -21.37
C GLU A 214 36.88 0.37 -20.04
N ALA A 215 37.66 -0.65 -19.68
CA ALA A 215 37.47 -1.40 -18.42
C ALA A 215 37.63 -0.51 -17.19
N TRP A 216 38.69 0.30 -17.12
CA TRP A 216 38.93 1.23 -16.01
C TRP A 216 37.94 2.39 -15.97
N SER A 217 37.45 2.85 -17.13
CA SER A 217 36.39 3.86 -17.21
C SER A 217 35.08 3.33 -16.63
N ARG A 218 34.69 2.09 -16.97
CA ARG A 218 33.51 1.42 -16.38
C ARG A 218 33.61 1.33 -14.86
N TYR A 219 34.78 1.00 -14.33
CA TYR A 219 34.99 0.97 -12.87
C TYR A 219 34.96 2.36 -12.24
N GLY A 220 35.49 3.38 -12.90
CA GLY A 220 35.31 4.78 -12.48
C GLY A 220 33.84 5.15 -12.35
N SER A 221 33.02 4.86 -13.37
CA SER A 221 31.58 5.10 -13.33
C SER A 221 30.87 4.33 -12.22
N PHE A 222 31.27 3.08 -11.97
CA PHE A 222 30.75 2.30 -10.85
C PHE A 222 31.06 2.95 -9.50
N LEU A 223 32.29 3.42 -9.28
CA LEU A 223 32.67 4.09 -8.04
C LEU A 223 31.91 5.41 -7.84
N GLU A 224 31.72 6.19 -8.90
CA GLU A 224 30.96 7.45 -8.83
C GLU A 224 29.50 7.20 -8.44
N GLU A 225 28.81 6.28 -9.12
CA GLU A 225 27.43 5.92 -8.77
C GLU A 225 27.33 5.30 -7.37
N ARG A 226 28.30 4.47 -6.99
CA ARG A 226 28.38 3.87 -5.65
C ARG A 226 28.53 4.96 -4.59
N ASP A 227 29.45 5.90 -4.77
CA ASP A 227 29.75 6.95 -3.79
C ASP A 227 28.61 7.97 -3.69
N GLU A 228 27.95 8.28 -4.81
CA GLU A 228 26.73 9.07 -4.83
C GLU A 228 25.63 8.38 -4.00
N LEU A 229 25.42 7.08 -4.19
CA LEU A 229 24.44 6.32 -3.41
C LEU A 229 24.85 6.19 -1.92
N ALA A 230 26.13 5.97 -1.65
CA ALA A 230 26.68 5.78 -0.31
C ALA A 230 26.68 7.07 0.52
N SER A 231 26.80 8.24 -0.11
CA SER A 231 26.79 9.54 0.56
C SER A 231 25.39 9.97 1.05
N GLN A 232 24.32 9.34 0.56
CA GLN A 232 22.95 9.68 0.94
C GLN A 232 22.67 9.37 2.43
N ASP A 233 21.86 10.24 3.04
CA ASP A 233 21.33 10.05 4.38
C ASP A 233 20.54 8.73 4.49
N TRP A 234 20.88 7.92 5.49
CA TRP A 234 20.31 6.60 5.68
C TRP A 234 18.84 6.66 6.07
N LEU A 235 18.45 7.61 6.92
CA LEU A 235 17.07 7.74 7.41
C LEU A 235 16.10 8.09 6.27
N SER A 236 16.59 8.77 5.24
CA SER A 236 15.85 9.08 4.01
C SER A 236 15.87 7.95 2.99
N LEU A 237 16.95 7.15 2.97
CA LEU A 237 17.14 6.05 2.00
C LEU A 237 16.53 4.72 2.46
N ARG A 238 16.37 4.48 3.76
CA ARG A 238 15.91 3.21 4.35
C ARG A 238 14.55 2.70 3.83
N ASP A 239 13.69 3.59 3.36
CA ASP A 239 12.39 3.25 2.77
C ASP A 239 12.47 2.99 1.25
N LYS A 240 13.60 3.34 0.63
CA LYS A 240 13.88 3.21 -0.81
C LYS A 240 14.97 2.16 -1.08
N MET A 241 14.94 1.04 -0.36
CA MET A 241 15.93 -0.05 -0.53
C MET A 241 16.01 -0.60 -1.97
N TRP A 242 14.92 -0.49 -2.74
CA TRP A 242 14.87 -0.83 -4.16
C TRP A 242 15.91 -0.08 -5.00
N LYS A 243 16.35 1.13 -4.58
CA LYS A 243 17.43 1.86 -5.26
C LYS A 243 18.77 1.16 -5.15
N ILE A 244 19.03 0.53 -4.01
CA ILE A 244 20.25 -0.26 -3.81
C ILE A 244 20.17 -1.53 -4.64
N ASP A 245 19.01 -2.18 -4.68
CA ASP A 245 18.76 -3.37 -5.48
C ASP A 245 18.94 -3.10 -6.99
N ASP A 246 18.37 -2.01 -7.50
CA ASP A 246 18.49 -1.58 -8.91
C ASP A 246 19.95 -1.27 -9.29
N PHE A 247 20.69 -0.59 -8.41
CA PHE A 247 22.13 -0.37 -8.58
C PHE A 247 22.90 -1.70 -8.69
N LEU A 248 22.64 -2.66 -7.79
CA LEU A 248 23.32 -3.95 -7.81
C LEU A 248 22.95 -4.78 -9.05
N MET A 249 21.67 -4.77 -9.46
CA MET A 249 21.20 -5.47 -10.65
C MET A 249 21.80 -4.87 -11.93
N LYS A 250 21.82 -3.54 -12.06
CA LYS A 250 22.42 -2.82 -13.18
C LYS A 250 23.89 -3.24 -13.36
N TRP A 251 24.67 -3.16 -12.30
CA TRP A 251 26.11 -3.44 -12.36
C TRP A 251 26.42 -4.94 -12.43
N SER A 252 25.57 -5.82 -11.90
CA SER A 252 25.69 -7.27 -12.14
C SER A 252 25.52 -7.60 -13.62
N ARG A 253 24.47 -7.09 -14.27
CA ARG A 253 24.20 -7.32 -15.70
C ARG A 253 25.27 -6.71 -16.61
N GLN A 254 25.77 -5.53 -16.27
CA GLN A 254 26.83 -4.88 -17.04
C GLN A 254 28.16 -5.67 -17.02
N MET A 255 28.40 -6.49 -16.00
CA MET A 255 29.62 -7.28 -15.85
C MET A 255 29.48 -8.73 -16.37
N GLU A 256 28.26 -9.20 -16.66
CA GLU A 256 28.02 -10.57 -17.17
C GLU A 256 28.72 -10.86 -18.51
N ASN A 257 28.88 -9.84 -19.36
CA ASN A 257 29.48 -9.98 -20.69
C ASN A 257 31.02 -9.86 -20.69
N SER A 258 31.66 -9.67 -19.53
CA SER A 258 33.11 -9.37 -19.42
C SER A 258 33.77 -10.12 -18.25
N MET A 259 33.43 -11.40 -18.07
CA MET A 259 33.83 -12.19 -16.89
C MET A 259 35.34 -12.47 -16.76
N ASP A 260 36.09 -12.34 -17.86
CA ASP A 260 37.53 -12.62 -17.88
C ASP A 260 38.39 -11.38 -17.56
N ASP A 261 37.79 -10.20 -17.48
CA ASP A 261 38.49 -8.95 -17.20
C ASP A 261 38.76 -8.76 -15.68
N PRO A 262 40.00 -8.42 -15.28
CA PRO A 262 40.34 -8.17 -13.88
C PRO A 262 39.48 -7.11 -13.18
N VAL A 263 39.05 -6.06 -13.91
CA VAL A 263 38.27 -4.97 -13.34
C VAL A 263 36.82 -5.41 -13.13
N SER A 264 36.25 -6.16 -14.07
CA SER A 264 34.93 -6.80 -13.90
C SER A 264 34.88 -7.71 -12.67
N LEU A 265 35.93 -8.47 -12.38
CA LEU A 265 36.03 -9.29 -11.16
C LEU A 265 36.04 -8.44 -9.88
N ILE A 266 36.69 -7.27 -9.89
CA ILE A 266 36.71 -6.34 -8.74
C ILE A 266 35.30 -5.79 -8.48
N VAL A 267 34.61 -5.34 -9.54
CA VAL A 267 33.23 -4.83 -9.44
C VAL A 267 32.29 -5.92 -8.96
N MET A 268 32.33 -7.12 -9.55
CA MET A 268 31.49 -8.24 -9.15
C MET A 268 31.71 -8.64 -7.68
N ARG A 269 32.94 -8.57 -7.16
CA ARG A 269 33.21 -8.83 -5.74
C ARG A 269 32.57 -7.77 -4.83
N GLU A 270 32.56 -6.50 -5.22
CA GLU A 270 31.84 -5.46 -4.46
C GLU A 270 30.32 -5.61 -4.55
N VAL A 271 29.79 -5.88 -5.75
CA VAL A 271 28.36 -6.11 -5.98
C VAL A 271 27.88 -7.31 -5.16
N ASP A 272 28.61 -8.42 -5.16
CA ASP A 272 28.29 -9.60 -4.34
C ASP A 272 28.37 -9.29 -2.84
N LYS A 273 29.40 -8.54 -2.39
CA LYS A 273 29.50 -8.11 -0.99
C LYS A 273 28.28 -7.28 -0.55
N TYR A 274 27.88 -6.31 -1.34
CA TYR A 274 26.71 -5.48 -1.05
C TYR A 274 25.40 -6.26 -1.18
N GLY A 275 25.30 -7.16 -2.15
CA GLY A 275 24.17 -8.06 -2.33
C GLY A 275 23.97 -8.98 -1.11
N ARG A 276 25.05 -9.54 -0.55
CA ARG A 276 24.99 -10.33 0.70
C ARG A 276 24.62 -9.51 1.92
N CYS A 277 24.95 -8.22 1.94
CA CYS A 277 24.62 -7.31 3.04
C CYS A 277 23.16 -6.83 2.99
N LEU A 278 22.58 -6.70 1.79
CA LEU A 278 21.27 -6.10 1.56
C LEU A 278 20.12 -6.75 2.39
N PRO A 279 20.03 -8.08 2.53
CA PRO A 279 19.00 -8.72 3.36
C PRO A 279 19.06 -8.32 4.83
N TYR A 280 20.22 -7.89 5.34
CA TYR A 280 20.41 -7.51 6.74
C TYR A 280 20.17 -6.02 6.97
N LEU A 281 20.37 -5.17 5.95
CA LEU A 281 20.07 -3.75 6.02
C LEU A 281 18.58 -3.48 6.33
N LYS A 282 17.67 -4.41 6.01
CA LYS A 282 16.25 -4.30 6.34
C LYS A 282 16.00 -4.26 7.87
N HIS A 283 16.87 -4.88 8.66
CA HIS A 283 16.80 -4.89 10.12
C HIS A 283 17.44 -3.66 10.76
N VAL A 284 18.08 -2.81 9.95
CA VAL A 284 18.80 -1.60 10.40
C VAL A 284 18.08 -0.31 9.97
N LYS A 285 16.83 -0.44 9.49
CA LYS A 285 15.98 0.73 9.18
C LYS A 285 15.71 1.57 10.43
N GLY A 286 15.60 0.92 11.58
CA GLY A 286 15.36 1.58 12.85
C GLY A 286 13.93 2.10 13.02
N ASN A 287 12.94 1.38 12.51
CA ASN A 287 11.53 1.72 12.68
C ASN A 287 11.11 1.41 14.12
N GLY A 288 10.71 2.44 14.88
CA GLY A 288 10.40 2.30 16.31
C GLY A 288 11.64 2.23 17.22
N TRP A 289 12.83 2.53 16.69
CA TRP A 289 14.06 2.50 17.48
C TRP A 289 14.29 3.81 18.23
N ASP A 290 14.37 3.72 19.55
CA ASP A 290 14.93 4.78 20.40
C ASP A 290 16.46 4.92 20.26
N ARG A 291 16.98 6.04 20.78
CA ARG A 291 18.42 6.34 20.87
C ARG A 291 19.25 5.21 21.48
N LYS A 292 18.69 4.48 22.46
CA LYS A 292 19.34 3.33 23.10
C LYS A 292 19.63 2.19 22.10
N HIS A 293 18.71 1.89 21.20
CA HIS A 293 18.86 0.82 20.21
C HIS A 293 19.92 1.18 19.17
N TRP A 294 19.94 2.44 18.72
CA TRP A 294 20.98 2.95 17.83
C TRP A 294 22.38 2.85 18.43
N LEU A 295 22.54 3.22 19.71
CA LEU A 295 23.83 3.09 20.41
C LEU A 295 24.28 1.63 20.54
N LEU A 296 23.36 0.71 20.82
CA LEU A 296 23.65 -0.72 20.87
C LEU A 296 24.12 -1.24 19.50
N LEU A 297 23.43 -0.86 18.42
CA LEU A 297 23.83 -1.20 17.06
C LEU A 297 25.22 -0.64 16.71
N PHE A 298 25.48 0.63 17.01
CA PHE A 298 26.78 1.24 16.76
C PHE A 298 27.90 0.54 17.53
N GLY A 299 27.65 0.18 18.80
CA GLY A 299 28.55 -0.66 19.58
C GLY A 299 28.79 -2.04 18.98
N MET A 300 27.74 -2.70 18.47
CA MET A 300 27.86 -3.99 17.79
C MET A 300 28.68 -3.90 16.50
N LEU A 301 28.52 -2.84 15.71
CA LEU A 301 29.25 -2.65 14.45
C LEU A 301 30.65 -2.04 14.64
N GLY A 302 31.01 -1.67 15.87
CA GLY A 302 32.27 -0.99 16.17
C GLY A 302 32.36 0.40 15.53
N ILE A 303 31.21 1.09 15.42
CA ILE A 303 31.11 2.45 14.93
C ILE A 303 31.43 3.39 16.10
N GLN A 304 32.32 4.36 15.88
CA GLN A 304 32.68 5.33 16.91
C GLN A 304 31.56 6.35 17.09
N THR A 305 31.07 6.49 18.31
CA THR A 305 29.99 7.44 18.67
C THR A 305 30.51 8.65 19.47
N SER A 306 31.83 8.82 19.56
CA SER A 306 32.49 9.88 20.31
C SER A 306 33.75 10.38 19.60
N GLY A 307 34.01 11.69 19.64
CA GLY A 307 35.15 12.34 18.97
C GLY A 307 34.78 13.08 17.68
N PRO A 308 35.76 13.64 16.95
CA PRO A 308 35.52 14.44 15.73
C PRO A 308 34.96 13.62 14.56
N SER A 309 35.08 12.29 14.58
CA SER A 309 34.50 11.36 13.60
C SER A 309 33.30 10.57 14.16
N ALA A 310 32.64 11.11 15.20
CA ALA A 310 31.49 10.46 15.82
C ALA A 310 30.31 10.35 14.86
N VAL A 311 29.75 9.14 14.76
CA VAL A 311 28.49 8.90 14.07
C VAL A 311 27.34 9.12 15.04
N CYS A 312 26.37 9.95 14.63
CA CYS A 312 25.10 10.20 15.27
C CYS A 312 23.97 10.00 14.24
N LEU A 313 22.71 10.13 14.69
CA LEU A 313 21.55 9.98 13.80
C LEU A 313 21.51 11.03 12.67
N GLU A 314 22.13 12.19 12.87
CA GLU A 314 22.10 13.33 11.94
C GLU A 314 23.13 13.22 10.81
N ASN A 315 24.17 12.40 10.98
CA ASN A 315 25.23 12.19 9.98
C ASN A 315 25.32 10.73 9.50
N LEU A 316 24.26 9.97 9.71
CA LEU A 316 24.21 8.54 9.38
C LEU A 316 23.97 8.36 7.87
N THR A 317 25.01 7.96 7.13
CA THR A 317 24.93 7.71 5.68
C THR A 317 25.02 6.21 5.37
N LEU A 318 24.58 5.81 4.17
CA LEU A 318 24.69 4.42 3.70
C LEU A 318 26.14 3.91 3.71
N SER A 319 27.10 4.79 3.41
CA SER A 319 28.55 4.51 3.43
C SER A 319 29.00 3.81 4.71
N ILE A 320 28.48 4.23 5.86
CA ILE A 320 28.86 3.68 7.17
C ILE A 320 28.48 2.19 7.24
N PHE A 321 27.31 1.83 6.72
CA PHE A 321 26.85 0.44 6.68
C PHE A 321 27.59 -0.39 5.63
N LEU A 322 27.81 0.15 4.43
CA LEU A 322 28.55 -0.55 3.38
C LEU A 322 30.01 -0.85 3.79
N ASN A 323 30.66 0.10 4.47
CA ASN A 323 32.01 -0.09 5.02
C ASN A 323 32.06 -1.14 6.14
N LYS A 324 30.94 -1.37 6.82
CA LYS A 324 30.78 -2.37 7.88
C LYS A 324 29.96 -3.58 7.43
N ALA A 325 29.82 -3.81 6.11
CA ALA A 325 29.01 -4.89 5.55
C ALA A 325 29.40 -6.28 6.11
N ASP A 326 30.70 -6.55 6.27
CA ASP A 326 31.15 -7.84 6.83
C ASP A 326 30.71 -8.02 8.29
N ALA A 327 30.74 -6.94 9.09
CA ALA A 327 30.29 -6.95 10.48
C ALA A 327 28.76 -7.06 10.59
N LEU A 328 28.02 -6.45 9.66
CA LEU A 328 26.56 -6.60 9.54
C LEU A 328 26.17 -8.06 9.25
N ILE A 329 26.87 -8.71 8.32
CA ILE A 329 26.63 -10.11 7.97
C ILE A 329 26.97 -11.02 9.16
N GLN A 330 28.12 -10.81 9.80
CA GLN A 330 28.59 -11.63 10.92
C GLN A 330 27.68 -11.53 12.16
N LYS A 331 27.11 -10.36 12.44
CA LYS A 331 26.29 -10.10 13.63
C LYS A 331 24.79 -10.03 13.32
N SER A 332 24.38 -10.61 12.20
CA SER A 332 23.01 -10.52 11.66
C SER A 332 21.93 -10.99 12.64
N GLU A 333 22.11 -12.15 13.30
CA GLU A 333 21.14 -12.70 14.26
C GLU A 333 20.87 -11.72 15.40
N ARG A 334 21.93 -11.15 16.00
CA ARG A 334 21.82 -10.23 17.12
C ARG A 334 21.23 -8.87 16.73
N ILE A 335 21.45 -8.45 15.48
CA ILE A 335 20.81 -7.25 14.91
C ILE A 335 19.32 -7.50 14.68
N GLN A 336 18.95 -8.69 14.20
CA GLN A 336 17.55 -9.08 14.03
C GLN A 336 16.82 -9.17 15.37
N GLU A 337 17.46 -9.72 16.41
CA GLU A 337 16.93 -9.72 17.77
C GLU A 337 16.70 -8.28 18.29
N LEU A 338 17.69 -7.40 18.13
CA LEU A 338 17.58 -5.99 18.52
C LEU A 338 16.44 -5.28 17.78
N ASP A 339 16.29 -5.51 16.48
CA ASP A 339 15.20 -4.96 15.68
C ASP A 339 13.84 -5.47 16.16
N SER A 340 13.71 -6.77 16.42
CA SER A 340 12.48 -7.38 16.94
C SER A 340 12.11 -6.84 18.33
N GLN A 341 13.11 -6.62 19.19
CA GLN A 341 12.94 -6.03 20.51
C GLN A 341 12.46 -4.59 20.39
N ALA A 342 13.12 -3.76 19.58
CA ALA A 342 12.78 -2.36 19.42
C ALA A 342 11.36 -2.19 18.84
N GLN A 343 11.00 -2.99 17.84
CA GLN A 343 9.64 -3.00 17.28
C GLN A 343 8.60 -3.42 18.32
N GLY A 344 8.89 -4.47 19.10
CA GLY A 344 8.05 -4.92 20.20
C GLY A 344 7.83 -3.82 21.24
N GLU A 345 8.91 -3.18 21.69
CA GLU A 345 8.86 -2.06 22.64
C GLU A 345 8.07 -0.86 22.09
N ALA A 346 8.25 -0.49 20.83
CA ALA A 346 7.51 0.62 20.21
C ALA A 346 6.00 0.36 20.16
N VAL A 347 5.58 -0.87 19.84
CA VAL A 347 4.16 -1.27 19.87
C VAL A 347 3.60 -1.18 21.28
N LEU A 348 4.35 -1.65 22.28
CA LEU A 348 3.94 -1.59 23.68
C LEU A 348 3.81 -0.14 24.17
N HIS A 349 4.79 0.72 23.85
CA HIS A 349 4.74 2.15 24.19
C HIS A 349 3.53 2.84 23.57
N LYS A 350 3.30 2.64 22.27
CA LYS A 350 2.15 3.20 21.57
C LYS A 350 0.82 2.77 22.22
N ALA A 351 0.67 1.48 22.51
CA ALA A 351 -0.54 0.96 23.14
C ALA A 351 -0.76 1.53 24.56
N LEU A 352 0.31 1.71 25.34
CA LEU A 352 0.24 2.33 26.66
C LEU A 352 -0.09 3.82 26.58
N ASP A 353 0.46 4.55 25.62
CA ASP A 353 0.16 5.97 25.40
C ASP A 353 -1.27 6.19 24.94
N GLU A 354 -1.80 5.32 24.08
CA GLU A 354 -3.21 5.30 23.69
C GLU A 354 -4.12 5.05 24.91
N LEU A 355 -3.77 4.08 25.76
CA LEU A 355 -4.51 3.79 26.99
C LEU A 355 -4.48 4.97 27.98
N ASN A 356 -3.31 5.60 28.16
CA ASN A 356 -3.16 6.81 28.97
C ASN A 356 -4.06 7.93 28.44
N THR A 357 -4.00 8.17 27.15
CA THR A 357 -4.78 9.22 26.48
C THR A 357 -6.27 8.98 26.64
N TRP A 358 -6.73 7.74 26.46
CA TRP A 358 -8.13 7.36 26.73
C TRP A 358 -8.51 7.65 28.19
N GLY A 359 -7.68 7.24 29.16
CA GLY A 359 -7.93 7.46 30.58
C GLY A 359 -8.03 8.94 30.96
N TYR A 360 -7.22 9.82 30.35
CA TYR A 360 -7.28 11.26 30.60
C TYR A 360 -8.49 11.95 29.94
N GLN A 361 -8.91 11.47 28.76
CA GLN A 361 -9.97 12.10 27.99
C GLN A 361 -11.37 11.62 28.39
N ARG A 362 -11.49 10.40 28.93
CA ARG A 362 -12.78 9.80 29.23
C ARG A 362 -13.50 10.55 30.34
N LYS A 363 -14.78 10.87 30.10
CA LYS A 363 -15.67 11.53 31.06
C LYS A 363 -16.92 10.69 31.26
N PHE A 364 -17.47 10.69 32.47
CA PHE A 364 -18.77 10.08 32.72
C PHE A 364 -19.87 10.84 32.00
N SER A 365 -20.77 10.08 31.39
CA SER A 365 -21.97 10.59 30.77
C SER A 365 -23.03 10.77 31.87
N LEU A 366 -23.54 11.98 32.06
CA LEU A 366 -24.34 12.35 33.25
C LEU A 366 -25.75 12.82 32.87
N MET A 367 -26.76 12.40 33.64
CA MET A 367 -28.16 12.83 33.51
C MET A 367 -28.66 13.38 34.85
N LYS A 368 -29.33 14.54 34.84
CA LYS A 368 -29.95 15.10 36.03
C LYS A 368 -31.28 14.40 36.29
N HIS A 369 -31.49 13.91 37.52
CA HIS A 369 -32.75 13.37 37.99
C HIS A 369 -33.33 14.32 39.04
N SER A 370 -34.49 14.93 38.74
CA SER A 370 -35.21 15.81 39.67
C SER A 370 -36.53 15.16 40.04
N THR A 371 -36.75 14.97 41.34
CA THR A 371 -38.07 14.60 41.88
C THR A 371 -38.85 15.87 42.18
N GLU A 372 -40.08 15.99 41.68
CA GLU A 372 -40.94 17.19 41.70
C GLU A 372 -41.18 17.84 43.09
N LYS A 373 -40.79 17.19 44.19
CA LYS A 373 -41.06 17.66 45.57
C LYS A 373 -39.84 18.01 46.43
N LYS A 374 -38.59 17.84 45.96
CA LYS A 374 -37.38 18.26 46.72
C LYS A 374 -36.24 18.69 45.79
N GLU A 375 -35.55 19.78 46.15
CA GLU A 375 -34.31 20.32 45.55
C GLU A 375 -33.09 19.39 45.71
N ARG A 376 -33.25 18.07 45.57
CA ARG A 376 -32.09 17.16 45.51
C ARG A 376 -31.68 17.02 44.05
N ASN A 377 -30.64 17.76 43.67
CA ASN A 377 -29.95 17.61 42.40
C ASN A 377 -29.17 16.28 42.39
N LEU A 378 -29.84 15.18 42.09
CA LEU A 378 -29.18 13.88 41.88
C LEU A 378 -28.72 13.78 40.43
N VAL A 379 -27.47 13.35 40.23
CA VAL A 379 -26.88 13.16 38.91
C VAL A 379 -26.60 11.67 38.73
N LEU A 380 -27.23 11.08 37.72
CA LEU A 380 -27.10 9.66 37.39
C LEU A 380 -26.07 9.48 36.27
N ILE A 381 -25.28 8.41 36.36
CA ILE A 381 -24.38 8.00 35.28
C ILE A 381 -25.19 7.22 34.25
N LYS A 382 -25.21 7.68 33.00
CA LYS A 382 -25.79 6.97 31.86
C LYS A 382 -24.69 6.27 31.06
N GLU A 383 -25.09 5.35 30.17
CA GLU A 383 -24.16 4.65 29.26
C GLU A 383 -23.01 3.91 30.00
N TRP A 384 -23.26 3.52 31.25
CA TRP A 384 -22.24 2.85 32.08
C TRP A 384 -21.86 1.47 31.52
N LYS A 385 -22.76 0.80 30.79
CA LYS A 385 -22.49 -0.48 30.15
C LYS A 385 -21.37 -0.38 29.13
N ASP A 386 -21.44 0.61 28.24
CA ASP A 386 -20.42 0.84 27.21
C ASP A 386 -19.07 1.17 27.85
N LEU A 387 -19.10 2.00 28.90
CA LEU A 387 -17.89 2.31 29.68
C LEU A 387 -17.26 1.07 30.32
N VAL A 388 -18.05 0.17 30.91
CA VAL A 388 -17.55 -1.07 31.53
C VAL A 388 -16.99 -2.02 30.47
N THR A 389 -17.62 -2.10 29.29
CA THR A 389 -17.09 -2.88 28.16
C THR A 389 -15.74 -2.34 27.69
N GLU A 390 -15.63 -1.02 27.46
CA GLU A 390 -14.37 -0.37 27.08
C GLU A 390 -13.25 -0.67 28.12
N VAL A 391 -13.58 -0.57 29.41
CA VAL A 391 -12.62 -0.93 30.49
C VAL A 391 -12.20 -2.40 30.41
N GLY A 392 -13.13 -3.32 30.14
CA GLY A 392 -12.85 -4.75 29.97
C GLY A 392 -11.93 -5.04 28.78
N ASP A 393 -12.14 -4.35 27.66
CA ASP A 393 -11.28 -4.44 26.48
C ASP A 393 -9.87 -3.92 26.78
N HIS A 394 -9.76 -2.79 27.47
CA HIS A 394 -8.47 -2.25 27.90
C HIS A 394 -7.74 -3.15 28.91
N GLN A 395 -8.46 -3.81 29.82
CA GLN A 395 -7.87 -4.81 30.73
C GLN A 395 -7.33 -6.03 29.97
N SER A 396 -8.06 -6.48 28.94
CA SER A 396 -7.64 -7.57 28.07
C SER A 396 -6.40 -7.18 27.26
N LEU A 397 -6.38 -5.95 26.73
CA LEU A 397 -5.22 -5.37 26.08
C LEU A 397 -4.01 -5.37 27.02
N VAL A 398 -4.11 -4.80 28.23
CA VAL A 398 -3.01 -4.78 29.21
C VAL A 398 -2.52 -6.19 29.56
N SER A 399 -3.43 -7.15 29.68
CA SER A 399 -3.07 -8.55 29.94
C SER A 399 -2.27 -9.16 28.77
N SER A 400 -2.65 -8.84 27.53
CA SER A 400 -1.91 -9.28 26.34
C SER A 400 -0.54 -8.61 26.22
N LEU A 401 -0.46 -7.31 26.53
CA LEU A 401 0.81 -6.56 26.58
C LEU A 401 1.75 -7.16 27.63
N ARG A 402 1.24 -7.53 28.80
CA ARG A 402 2.01 -8.18 29.87
C ARG A 402 2.57 -9.55 29.49
N ALA A 403 1.88 -10.28 28.62
CA ALA A 403 2.34 -11.56 28.10
C ALA A 403 3.44 -11.43 27.03
N SER A 404 3.67 -10.22 26.51
CA SER A 404 4.75 -9.95 25.56
C SER A 404 6.12 -10.16 26.22
N PRO A 405 7.08 -10.83 25.54
CA PRO A 405 8.43 -11.03 26.06
C PRO A 405 9.18 -9.70 26.30
N TYR A 406 8.79 -8.63 25.59
CA TYR A 406 9.41 -7.32 25.66
C TYR A 406 8.84 -6.42 26.77
N PHE A 407 7.80 -6.88 27.48
CA PHE A 407 7.15 -6.09 28.54
C PHE A 407 8.05 -5.82 29.74
N SER A 408 8.90 -6.78 30.11
CA SER A 408 9.78 -6.69 31.28
C SER A 408 10.82 -5.57 31.22
N VAL A 409 11.14 -5.11 30.00
CA VAL A 409 12.12 -4.03 29.75
C VAL A 409 11.49 -2.64 29.93
N LEU A 410 10.15 -2.56 29.92
CA LEU A 410 9.42 -1.30 30.11
C LEU A 410 9.31 -0.96 31.59
N LYS A 411 9.90 0.17 31.98
CA LYS A 411 9.58 0.81 33.27
C LYS A 411 8.23 1.50 33.16
N VAL A 412 7.15 0.74 33.33
CA VAL A 412 5.79 1.30 33.35
C VAL A 412 5.54 1.91 34.72
N GLU A 413 5.33 3.23 34.78
CA GLU A 413 4.83 3.87 36.00
C GLU A 413 3.38 3.44 36.25
N PRO A 414 3.02 3.03 37.47
CA PRO A 414 1.65 2.64 37.78
C PRO A 414 0.72 3.86 37.71
N LEU A 415 -0.20 3.85 36.73
CA LEU A 415 -1.33 4.78 36.59
C LEU A 415 -2.28 4.82 37.80
N VAL A 416 -2.10 3.92 38.76
CA VAL A 416 -3.00 3.66 39.89
C VAL A 416 -2.97 4.77 40.95
N ALA A 417 -2.03 5.72 40.85
CA ALA A 417 -1.80 6.72 41.90
C ALA A 417 -2.89 7.81 42.05
N ARG A 418 -3.94 7.85 41.23
CA ARG A 418 -4.89 9.01 41.18
C ARG A 418 -6.30 8.73 41.71
N PHE A 419 -6.48 7.74 42.57
CA PHE A 419 -7.81 7.31 43.01
C PHE A 419 -7.97 7.21 44.54
N ALA A 420 -7.32 8.08 45.31
CA ALA A 420 -7.51 8.13 46.77
C ALA A 420 -8.98 8.37 47.18
N ASP A 421 -9.75 9.12 46.39
CA ASP A 421 -11.17 9.36 46.64
C ASP A 421 -12.06 8.13 46.31
N LEU A 422 -11.65 7.25 45.39
CA LEU A 422 -12.36 5.99 45.13
C LEU A 422 -12.23 5.00 46.29
N ALA A 423 -11.15 5.08 47.08
CA ALA A 423 -10.98 4.21 48.24
C ALA A 423 -12.11 4.42 49.26
N ARG A 424 -12.50 5.67 49.53
CA ARG A 424 -13.64 5.99 50.41
C ARG A 424 -14.97 5.53 49.85
N MET A 425 -15.18 5.66 48.54
CA MET A 425 -16.41 5.18 47.89
C MET A 425 -16.52 3.65 47.93
N ARG A 426 -15.41 2.94 47.73
CA ARG A 426 -15.35 1.48 47.79
C ARG A 426 -15.81 0.94 49.14
N ASP A 427 -15.46 1.62 50.24
CA ASP A 427 -15.79 1.16 51.58
C ASP A 427 -17.23 1.55 52.00
N ASN A 428 -17.77 2.68 51.49
CA ASN A 428 -19.12 3.16 51.82
C ASN A 428 -20.25 2.50 51.00
N LEU A 429 -20.00 2.14 49.73
CA LEU A 429 -21.04 1.58 48.84
C LEU A 429 -21.64 0.26 49.36
N PRO A 430 -20.86 -0.71 49.86
CA PRO A 430 -21.41 -1.93 50.44
C PRO A 430 -22.31 -1.65 51.65
N GLN A 431 -21.95 -0.67 52.48
CA GLN A 431 -22.76 -0.28 53.64
C GLN A 431 -24.10 0.32 53.22
N LEU A 432 -24.10 1.22 52.22
CA LEU A 432 -25.33 1.81 51.69
C LEU A 432 -26.23 0.75 51.01
N SER A 433 -25.65 -0.19 50.28
CA SER A 433 -26.39 -1.33 49.71
C SER A 433 -27.05 -2.16 50.80
N SER A 434 -26.31 -2.49 51.87
CA SER A 434 -26.86 -3.24 52.99
C SER A 434 -27.98 -2.49 53.71
N GLN A 435 -27.86 -1.17 53.90
CA GLN A 435 -28.94 -0.35 54.46
C GLN A 435 -30.18 -0.33 53.56
N LEU A 436 -30.00 -0.25 52.24
CA LEU A 436 -31.10 -0.32 51.28
C LEU A 436 -31.83 -1.67 51.36
N ASP A 437 -31.08 -2.77 51.43
CA ASP A 437 -31.65 -4.12 51.55
C ASP A 437 -32.48 -4.27 52.82
N ILE A 438 -32.00 -3.71 53.95
CA ILE A 438 -32.74 -3.70 55.21
C ILE A 438 -34.06 -2.92 55.06
N CYS A 439 -34.00 -1.73 54.46
CA CYS A 439 -35.20 -0.92 54.21
C CYS A 439 -36.20 -1.62 53.29
N GLN A 440 -35.72 -2.30 52.24
CA GLN A 440 -36.58 -3.06 51.32
C GLN A 440 -37.25 -4.24 52.00
N ARG A 441 -36.53 -4.98 52.85
CA ARG A 441 -37.10 -6.08 53.64
C ARG A 441 -38.17 -5.58 54.61
N ALA A 442 -37.85 -4.54 55.38
CA ALA A 442 -38.82 -3.95 56.30
C ALA A 442 -40.08 -3.44 55.59
N LEU A 443 -39.93 -2.87 54.39
CA LEU A 443 -41.07 -2.45 53.56
C LEU A 443 -41.88 -3.66 53.08
N SER A 444 -41.22 -4.73 52.61
CA SER A 444 -41.89 -5.96 52.18
C SER A 444 -42.68 -6.61 53.32
N ASP A 445 -42.08 -6.70 54.50
CA ASP A 445 -42.73 -7.27 55.69
C ASP A 445 -43.96 -6.43 56.09
N PHE A 446 -43.85 -5.10 56.05
CA PHE A 446 -44.97 -4.19 56.31
C PHE A 446 -46.11 -4.34 55.28
N LEU A 447 -45.79 -4.47 53.99
CA LEU A 447 -46.79 -4.68 52.96
C LEU A 447 -47.50 -6.03 53.11
N GLU A 448 -46.76 -7.07 53.50
CA GLU A 448 -47.33 -8.40 53.75
C GLU A 448 -48.24 -8.42 54.99
N GLU A 449 -47.86 -7.72 56.05
CA GLU A 449 -48.73 -7.52 57.23
C GLU A 449 -50.07 -6.90 56.81
N LYS A 450 -50.04 -5.84 55.98
CA LYS A 450 -51.25 -5.20 55.47
C LYS A 450 -52.08 -6.11 54.56
N ARG A 451 -51.44 -6.91 53.71
CA ARG A 451 -52.14 -7.91 52.87
C ARG A 451 -52.80 -9.01 53.68
N SER A 452 -52.14 -9.48 54.74
CA SER A 452 -52.68 -10.51 55.62
C SER A 452 -53.92 -10.04 56.38
N ALA A 453 -54.01 -8.74 56.71
CA ALA A 453 -55.15 -8.15 57.39
C ALA A 453 -56.40 -8.02 56.48
N PHE A 454 -56.22 -7.84 55.17
CA PHE A 454 -57.32 -7.86 54.20
C PHE A 454 -56.91 -8.56 52.90
N ALA A 455 -57.32 -9.83 52.76
CA ALA A 455 -56.87 -10.71 51.68
C ALA A 455 -57.14 -10.21 50.25
N ARG A 456 -58.04 -9.24 50.03
CA ARG A 456 -58.23 -8.68 48.68
C ARG A 456 -57.08 -7.77 48.24
N LEU A 457 -56.21 -7.34 49.15
CA LEU A 457 -55.01 -6.56 48.80
C LEU A 457 -53.94 -7.41 48.09
N TYR A 458 -54.06 -8.75 48.09
CA TYR A 458 -53.22 -9.61 47.24
C TYR A 458 -53.49 -9.43 45.75
N PHE A 459 -54.63 -8.82 45.35
CA PHE A 459 -54.96 -8.58 43.95
C PHE A 459 -54.32 -7.32 43.35
N ILE A 460 -53.57 -6.54 44.15
CA ILE A 460 -52.88 -5.32 43.69
C ILE A 460 -51.37 -5.39 43.94
N GLY A 461 -50.59 -4.75 43.06
CA GLY A 461 -49.14 -4.71 43.15
C GLY A 461 -48.65 -3.76 44.26
N ASP A 462 -47.36 -3.88 44.62
CA ASP A 462 -46.77 -3.13 45.74
C ASP A 462 -46.85 -1.60 45.56
N GLY A 463 -46.73 -1.11 44.33
CA GLY A 463 -46.86 0.32 44.02
C GLY A 463 -48.27 0.86 44.26
N ASP A 464 -49.30 0.14 43.79
CA ASP A 464 -50.71 0.50 44.01
C ASP A 464 -51.05 0.43 45.51
N LEU A 465 -50.54 -0.60 46.19
CA LEU A 465 -50.72 -0.79 47.63
C LEU A 465 -50.05 0.34 48.43
N LEU A 466 -48.86 0.78 48.04
CA LEU A 466 -48.19 1.93 48.65
C LEU A 466 -48.93 3.24 48.41
N GLU A 467 -49.54 3.41 47.24
CA GLU A 467 -50.30 4.61 46.91
C GLU A 467 -51.57 4.72 47.78
N ILE A 468 -52.33 3.63 47.91
CA ILE A 468 -53.53 3.60 48.75
C ILE A 468 -53.20 3.71 50.25
N LEU A 469 -52.12 3.08 50.73
CA LEU A 469 -51.66 3.19 52.12
C LEU A 469 -51.05 4.56 52.45
N GLY A 470 -50.40 5.20 51.47
CA GLY A 470 -49.77 6.51 51.64
C GLY A 470 -50.79 7.66 51.71
N GLN A 471 -51.98 7.48 51.12
CA GLN A 471 -53.04 8.48 51.10
C GLN A 471 -54.42 7.85 51.37
N PRO A 472 -54.64 7.26 52.56
CA PRO A 472 -55.80 6.40 52.86
C PRO A 472 -57.14 7.14 52.91
N LYS A 473 -57.11 8.48 52.91
CA LYS A 473 -58.29 9.36 52.96
C LYS A 473 -58.53 10.14 51.67
N ASN A 474 -57.70 9.97 50.65
CA ASN A 474 -57.85 10.72 49.39
C ASN A 474 -58.86 10.00 48.49
N PRO A 475 -60.06 10.57 48.24
CA PRO A 475 -61.11 9.90 47.47
C PRO A 475 -60.66 9.54 46.05
N ALA A 476 -59.83 10.36 45.41
CA ALA A 476 -59.40 10.12 44.03
C ALA A 476 -58.53 8.86 43.90
N ILE A 477 -57.64 8.63 44.88
CA ILE A 477 -56.77 7.46 44.93
C ILE A 477 -57.56 6.21 45.32
N ILE A 478 -58.49 6.34 46.27
CA ILE A 478 -59.35 5.22 46.67
C ILE A 478 -60.15 4.71 45.45
N GLN A 479 -60.75 5.62 44.68
CA GLN A 479 -61.58 5.26 43.52
C GLN A 479 -60.79 4.54 42.41
N SER A 480 -59.55 4.95 42.13
CA SER A 480 -58.74 4.33 41.09
C SER A 480 -58.39 2.88 41.41
N HIS A 481 -58.27 2.55 42.69
CA HIS A 481 -57.85 1.23 43.18
C HIS A 481 -59.02 0.32 43.58
N LEU A 482 -60.18 0.84 44.02
CA LEU A 482 -61.32 0.02 44.46
C LEU A 482 -61.82 -0.96 43.40
N LYS A 483 -61.87 -0.54 42.12
CA LYS A 483 -62.25 -1.41 41.00
C LYS A 483 -61.30 -2.60 40.76
N LYS A 484 -60.06 -2.52 41.26
CA LYS A 484 -59.09 -3.62 41.22
C LYS A 484 -59.30 -4.59 42.39
N ILE A 485 -59.82 -4.11 43.52
CA ILE A 485 -59.98 -4.86 44.78
C ILE A 485 -61.35 -5.57 44.83
N PHE A 486 -62.41 -4.96 44.27
CA PHE A 486 -63.77 -5.50 44.31
C PHE A 486 -64.33 -5.75 42.91
N ALA A 487 -64.69 -7.01 42.63
CA ALA A 487 -65.53 -7.34 41.49
C ALA A 487 -66.94 -6.77 41.71
N GLY A 488 -67.40 -5.91 40.80
CA GLY A 488 -68.74 -5.31 40.83
C GLY A 488 -68.83 -3.91 41.45
N ILE A 489 -67.78 -3.42 42.11
CA ILE A 489 -67.70 -2.02 42.58
C ILE A 489 -66.73 -1.29 41.66
N HIS A 490 -67.25 -0.44 40.77
CA HIS A 490 -66.40 0.39 39.92
C HIS A 490 -66.07 1.71 40.59
N ASN A 491 -67.04 2.33 41.27
CA ASN A 491 -66.87 3.56 42.03
C ASN A 491 -67.68 3.50 43.34
N VAL A 492 -67.37 4.40 44.26
CA VAL A 492 -68.16 4.63 45.48
C VAL A 492 -68.64 6.08 45.54
N GLN A 493 -69.76 6.34 46.19
CA GLN A 493 -70.24 7.69 46.45
C GLN A 493 -69.85 8.08 47.87
N PHE A 494 -69.15 9.20 48.01
CA PHE A 494 -68.81 9.76 49.31
C PHE A 494 -69.85 10.78 49.79
N GLU A 495 -70.00 10.88 51.10
CA GLU A 495 -70.75 11.94 51.78
C GLU A 495 -70.23 13.33 51.36
N LYS A 496 -71.09 14.36 51.48
CA LYS A 496 -70.71 15.77 51.32
C LYS A 496 -69.67 16.18 52.38
N GLY A 497 -68.39 15.93 52.09
CA GLY A 497 -67.26 16.08 53.02
C GLY A 497 -66.15 15.04 52.82
N GLY A 498 -66.42 13.94 52.09
CA GLY A 498 -65.42 12.95 51.70
C GLY A 498 -65.00 11.98 52.82
N SER A 499 -65.63 12.03 53.99
CA SER A 499 -65.28 11.22 55.17
C SER A 499 -65.86 9.82 55.17
N GLN A 500 -67.01 9.61 54.52
CA GLN A 500 -67.76 8.36 54.58
C GLN A 500 -68.22 7.92 53.19
N ILE A 501 -68.34 6.61 52.98
CA ILE A 501 -68.92 6.00 51.78
C ILE A 501 -70.41 5.72 52.05
N GLU A 502 -71.28 6.29 51.23
CA GLU A 502 -72.74 6.18 51.35
C GLU A 502 -73.34 5.16 50.37
N ALA A 503 -72.73 5.00 49.19
CA ALA A 503 -73.24 4.10 48.16
C ALA A 503 -72.11 3.50 47.32
N ILE A 504 -72.38 2.35 46.72
CA ILE A 504 -71.51 1.73 45.71
C ILE A 504 -72.12 1.90 44.33
N LEU A 505 -71.27 2.00 43.30
CA LEU A 505 -71.66 2.11 41.90
C LEU A 505 -70.99 1.00 41.07
N SER A 506 -71.79 0.32 40.26
CA SER A 506 -71.29 -0.60 39.25
C SER A 506 -70.65 0.13 38.06
N ALA A 507 -70.01 -0.61 37.15
CA ALA A 507 -69.43 -0.04 35.92
C ALA A 507 -70.51 0.60 35.02
N ASP A 508 -71.72 0.05 35.02
CA ASP A 508 -72.89 0.55 34.30
C ASP A 508 -73.62 1.68 35.04
N GLY A 509 -73.12 2.09 36.21
CA GLY A 509 -73.69 3.16 37.02
C GLY A 509 -74.85 2.75 37.92
N GLU A 510 -75.11 1.45 38.12
CA GLU A 510 -76.11 0.99 39.08
C GLU A 510 -75.68 1.38 40.51
N ARG A 511 -76.51 2.20 41.16
CA ARG A 511 -76.26 2.70 42.52
C ARG A 511 -76.95 1.84 43.56
N VAL A 512 -76.20 1.38 44.56
CA VAL A 512 -76.71 0.68 45.74
C VAL A 512 -76.38 1.49 46.98
N GLU A 513 -77.42 1.98 47.65
CA GLU A 513 -77.29 2.75 48.89
C GLU A 513 -77.03 1.83 50.07
N LEU A 514 -75.96 2.09 50.82
CA LEU A 514 -75.57 1.26 51.95
C LEU A 514 -76.48 1.56 53.15
N ILE A 515 -76.99 0.52 53.80
CA ILE A 515 -77.81 0.66 55.02
C ILE A 515 -76.99 1.31 56.15
N ARG A 516 -75.68 1.05 56.17
CA ARG A 516 -74.73 1.66 57.10
C ARG A 516 -73.60 2.30 56.30
N PRO A 517 -73.48 3.64 56.31
CA PRO A 517 -72.32 4.32 55.75
C PRO A 517 -71.01 3.86 56.40
N VAL A 518 -69.93 3.87 55.63
CA VAL A 518 -68.62 3.37 56.07
C VAL A 518 -67.63 4.52 56.22
N LEU A 519 -67.07 4.68 57.42
CA LEU A 519 -66.12 5.76 57.73
C LEU A 519 -64.71 5.43 57.23
N LEU A 520 -64.06 6.39 56.58
CA LEU A 520 -62.66 6.25 56.17
C LEU A 520 -61.72 6.37 57.39
N ASP A 521 -61.10 5.26 57.76
CA ASP A 521 -60.04 5.20 58.77
C ASP A 521 -58.63 5.33 58.12
N SER A 522 -57.63 5.64 58.93
CA SER A 522 -56.22 5.65 58.54
C SER A 522 -55.70 4.25 58.16
N ASN A 523 -56.28 3.20 58.75
CA ASN A 523 -55.98 1.81 58.39
C ASN A 523 -56.92 1.36 57.27
N VAL A 524 -56.36 1.20 56.08
CA VAL A 524 -57.11 0.90 54.84
C VAL A 524 -57.83 -0.44 54.93
N GLU A 525 -57.19 -1.44 55.50
CA GLU A 525 -57.71 -2.78 55.71
C GLU A 525 -59.01 -2.80 56.54
N ASN A 526 -59.14 -1.90 57.51
CA ASN A 526 -60.29 -1.86 58.44
C ASN A 526 -61.55 -1.38 57.71
N TRP A 527 -61.48 -0.22 57.07
CA TRP A 527 -62.64 0.34 56.38
C TRP A 527 -62.98 -0.43 55.10
N LEU A 528 -62.00 -1.07 54.43
CA LEU A 528 -62.28 -2.00 53.32
C LEU A 528 -63.03 -3.25 53.81
N GLY A 529 -62.66 -3.79 54.97
CA GLY A 529 -63.38 -4.89 55.61
C GLY A 529 -64.80 -4.49 56.05
N GLU A 530 -64.98 -3.26 56.53
CA GLU A 530 -66.31 -2.70 56.83
C GLU A 530 -67.16 -2.50 55.59
N LEU A 531 -66.57 -1.98 54.50
CA LEU A 531 -67.25 -1.83 53.22
C LEU A 531 -67.78 -3.18 52.71
N LEU A 532 -66.96 -4.24 52.76
CA LEU A 532 -67.40 -5.57 52.36
C LEU A 532 -68.59 -6.05 53.21
N ARG A 533 -68.52 -5.89 54.54
CA ARG A 533 -69.61 -6.26 55.46
C ARG A 533 -70.87 -5.44 55.20
N ALA A 534 -70.75 -4.14 54.97
CA ALA A 534 -71.87 -3.24 54.69
C ALA A 534 -72.56 -3.59 53.37
N VAL A 535 -71.80 -3.88 52.31
CA VAL A 535 -72.34 -4.33 51.02
C VAL A 535 -73.10 -5.64 51.17
N HIS A 536 -72.52 -6.64 51.84
CA HIS A 536 -73.19 -7.92 52.07
C HIS A 536 -74.50 -7.77 52.87
N ALA A 537 -74.47 -7.00 53.97
CA ALA A 537 -75.67 -6.76 54.78
C ALA A 537 -76.76 -6.01 53.99
N THR A 538 -76.35 -5.04 53.18
CA THR A 538 -77.26 -4.26 52.32
C THR A 538 -77.93 -5.17 51.29
N LEU A 539 -77.17 -5.96 50.54
CA LEU A 539 -77.71 -6.86 49.51
C LEU A 539 -78.60 -7.95 50.12
N ALA A 540 -78.23 -8.51 51.28
CA ALA A 540 -79.05 -9.51 51.97
C ALA A 540 -80.40 -8.93 52.43
N THR A 541 -80.40 -7.69 52.94
CA THR A 541 -81.62 -6.99 53.33
C THR A 541 -82.48 -6.65 52.12
N SER A 542 -81.88 -6.16 51.02
CA SER A 542 -82.59 -5.92 49.76
C SER A 542 -83.26 -7.18 49.22
N LEU A 543 -82.58 -8.34 49.30
CA LEU A 543 -83.18 -9.62 48.91
C LEU A 543 -84.36 -10.00 49.81
N ALA A 544 -84.24 -9.82 51.13
CA ALA A 544 -85.33 -10.09 52.05
C ALA A 544 -86.56 -9.22 51.76
N THR A 545 -86.36 -7.93 51.52
CA THR A 545 -87.43 -6.99 51.16
C THR A 545 -88.07 -7.34 49.81
N GLU A 546 -87.28 -7.67 48.78
CA GLU A 546 -87.80 -8.07 47.47
C GLU A 546 -88.65 -9.35 47.55
N MET A 547 -88.33 -10.26 48.48
CA MET A 547 -89.14 -11.45 48.69
C MET A 547 -90.50 -11.17 49.35
N GLU A 548 -90.66 -10.05 50.05
CA GLU A 548 -91.90 -9.66 50.73
C GLU A 548 -92.77 -8.72 49.90
N SER A 549 -92.17 -7.69 49.31
CA SER A 549 -92.83 -6.72 48.44
C SER A 549 -92.06 -6.66 47.13
N SER A 550 -92.64 -7.24 46.06
CA SER A 550 -91.96 -7.23 44.77
C SER A 550 -91.96 -5.82 44.20
N ASP A 551 -90.78 -5.19 44.16
CA ASP A 551 -90.58 -3.89 43.54
C ASP A 551 -89.31 -3.93 42.68
N PHE A 552 -89.50 -4.26 41.41
CA PHE A 552 -88.43 -4.34 40.42
C PHE A 552 -87.67 -3.01 40.21
N LYS A 553 -88.21 -1.87 40.69
CA LYS A 553 -87.56 -0.56 40.57
C LYS A 553 -86.59 -0.28 41.71
N ALA A 554 -86.88 -0.78 42.90
CA ALA A 554 -86.15 -0.43 44.11
C ALA A 554 -84.84 -1.22 44.28
N ASN A 555 -84.79 -2.47 43.83
CA ASN A 555 -83.68 -3.37 44.14
C ASN A 555 -82.64 -3.51 43.01
N PRO A 556 -81.36 -3.78 43.32
CA PRO A 556 -80.31 -3.97 42.32
C PRO A 556 -80.55 -5.20 41.43
N SER A 557 -80.01 -5.19 40.20
CA SER A 557 -80.24 -6.24 39.20
C SER A 557 -79.93 -7.64 39.71
N GLN A 558 -78.79 -7.82 40.39
CA GLN A 558 -78.39 -9.13 40.92
C GLN A 558 -79.34 -9.64 42.01
N VAL A 559 -79.90 -8.74 42.83
CA VAL A 559 -80.88 -9.08 43.86
C VAL A 559 -82.18 -9.54 43.21
N LEU A 560 -82.63 -8.84 42.16
CA LEU A 560 -83.82 -9.20 41.40
C LEU A 560 -83.69 -10.57 40.72
N CYS A 561 -82.56 -10.84 40.06
CA CYS A 561 -82.34 -12.12 39.37
C CYS A 561 -82.30 -13.29 40.38
N LEU A 562 -81.63 -13.09 41.54
CA LEU A 562 -81.60 -14.09 42.61
C LEU A 562 -82.99 -14.31 43.22
N ALA A 563 -83.75 -13.24 43.44
CA ALA A 563 -85.14 -13.30 43.91
C ALA A 563 -86.01 -14.13 42.96
N GLU A 564 -85.95 -13.85 41.66
CA GLU A 564 -86.71 -14.61 40.66
C GLU A 564 -86.23 -16.07 40.56
N GLY A 565 -84.93 -16.34 40.69
CA GLY A 565 -84.41 -17.71 40.76
C GLY A 565 -84.94 -18.52 41.95
N ILE A 566 -85.12 -17.88 43.11
CA ILE A 566 -85.75 -18.48 44.29
C ILE A 566 -87.24 -18.73 44.03
N ARG A 567 -87.98 -17.72 43.54
CA ARG A 567 -89.41 -17.83 43.22
C ARG A 567 -89.68 -18.91 42.18
N PHE A 568 -88.85 -18.99 41.14
CA PHE A 568 -88.91 -20.04 40.13
C PHE A 568 -88.69 -21.42 40.74
N SER A 569 -87.61 -21.59 41.53
CA SER A 569 -87.29 -22.87 42.17
C SER A 569 -88.43 -23.35 43.07
N GLU A 570 -88.95 -22.48 43.94
CA GLU A 570 -90.05 -22.81 44.85
C GLU A 570 -91.38 -23.03 44.12
N GLY A 571 -91.67 -22.21 43.11
CA GLY A 571 -92.88 -22.30 42.29
C GLY A 571 -92.91 -23.57 41.45
N MET A 572 -91.78 -23.93 40.84
CA MET A 572 -91.64 -25.15 40.04
C MET A 572 -91.73 -26.40 40.91
N GLU A 573 -91.07 -26.43 42.08
CA GLU A 573 -91.18 -27.56 43.02
C GLU A 573 -92.63 -27.78 43.50
N LYS A 574 -93.36 -26.69 43.77
CA LYS A 574 -94.79 -26.76 44.09
C LYS A 574 -95.58 -27.32 42.91
N ALA A 575 -95.33 -26.81 41.70
CA ALA A 575 -96.04 -27.20 40.49
C ALA A 575 -95.80 -28.66 40.08
N ILE A 576 -94.59 -29.20 40.30
CA ILE A 576 -94.29 -30.63 40.08
C ILE A 576 -95.10 -31.48 41.06
N ARG A 577 -95.08 -31.16 42.36
CA ARG A 577 -95.82 -31.90 43.40
C ARG A 577 -97.34 -31.89 43.17
N SER A 578 -97.89 -30.79 42.65
CA SER A 578 -99.33 -30.66 42.37
C SER A 578 -99.72 -31.09 40.95
N GLY A 579 -98.78 -31.48 40.10
CA GLY A 579 -99.04 -31.82 38.69
C GLY A 579 -99.52 -30.62 37.84
N THR A 580 -99.19 -29.39 38.24
CA THR A 580 -99.64 -28.14 37.60
C THR A 580 -98.53 -27.40 36.85
N VAL A 581 -97.49 -28.10 36.40
CA VAL A 581 -96.33 -27.52 35.68
C VAL A 581 -96.76 -26.67 34.47
N ALA A 582 -97.74 -27.14 33.69
CA ALA A 582 -98.26 -26.38 32.55
C ALA A 582 -98.95 -25.06 32.95
N GLN A 583 -99.61 -25.01 34.12
CA GLN A 583 -100.21 -23.78 34.63
C GLN A 583 -99.14 -22.78 35.09
N PHE A 584 -98.07 -23.29 35.74
CA PHE A 584 -96.92 -22.46 36.14
C PHE A 584 -96.15 -21.94 34.92
N SER A 585 -95.94 -22.75 33.87
CA SER A 585 -95.39 -22.29 32.59
C SER A 585 -96.22 -21.15 31.99
N LYS A 586 -97.55 -21.23 32.05
CA LYS A 586 -98.42 -20.11 31.61
C LYS A 586 -98.24 -18.84 32.47
N GLN A 587 -98.03 -18.97 33.77
CA GLN A 587 -97.73 -17.83 34.65
C GLN A 587 -96.39 -17.18 34.29
N LEU A 588 -95.35 -17.98 34.08
CA LEU A 588 -94.03 -17.49 33.64
C LEU A 588 -94.11 -16.79 32.26
N ARG A 589 -94.90 -17.30 31.32
CA ARG A 589 -95.14 -16.63 30.01
C ARG A 589 -95.84 -15.28 30.19
N SER A 590 -96.82 -15.20 31.09
CA SER A 590 -97.49 -13.93 31.41
C SER A 590 -96.53 -12.91 32.03
N GLN A 591 -95.61 -13.35 32.90
CA GLN A 591 -94.59 -12.48 33.48
C GLN A 591 -93.58 -12.02 32.42
N LEU A 592 -93.19 -12.89 31.48
CA LEU A 592 -92.34 -12.54 30.35
C LEU A 592 -93.01 -11.48 29.45
N GLU A 593 -94.30 -11.64 29.17
CA GLU A 593 -95.10 -10.64 28.42
C GLU A 593 -95.13 -9.30 29.17
N GLU A 594 -95.29 -9.29 30.49
CA GLU A 594 -95.28 -8.07 31.31
C GLU A 594 -93.92 -7.33 31.27
N TYR A 595 -92.81 -8.07 31.39
CA TYR A 595 -91.47 -7.49 31.33
C TYR A 595 -91.11 -7.01 29.93
N THR A 596 -91.53 -7.71 28.88
CA THR A 596 -91.28 -7.32 27.48
C THR A 596 -92.20 -6.19 26.99
N ALA A 597 -93.39 -6.04 27.57
CA ALA A 597 -94.32 -4.94 27.27
C ALA A 597 -93.92 -3.61 27.93
N SER A 598 -93.07 -3.62 28.95
CA SER A 598 -92.64 -2.43 29.67
C SER A 598 -91.61 -1.60 28.90
N ASP A 599 -91.94 -0.36 28.51
CA ASP A 599 -91.02 0.55 27.81
C ASP A 599 -90.13 1.33 28.79
N TRP A 600 -88.82 1.07 28.74
CA TRP A 600 -87.79 1.74 29.55
C TRP A 600 -86.84 2.61 28.71
N THR A 601 -87.29 3.06 27.53
CA THR A 601 -86.49 3.94 26.66
C THR A 601 -86.01 5.19 27.42
N GLY A 602 -84.69 5.37 27.47
CA GLY A 602 -84.05 6.46 28.21
C GLY A 602 -83.56 6.10 29.62
N TYR A 603 -83.95 4.96 30.20
CA TYR A 603 -83.50 4.49 31.51
C TYR A 603 -82.55 3.30 31.38
N ARG A 604 -81.28 3.56 31.06
CA ARG A 604 -80.27 2.53 30.73
C ARG A 604 -80.17 1.40 31.76
N ILE A 605 -80.11 1.73 33.06
CA ILE A 605 -79.99 0.71 34.12
C ILE A 605 -81.24 -0.17 34.15
N MET A 606 -82.42 0.41 33.98
CA MET A 606 -83.68 -0.35 33.99
C MET A 606 -83.78 -1.28 32.78
N GLN A 607 -83.32 -0.84 31.61
CA GLN A 607 -83.22 -1.70 30.43
C GLN A 607 -82.34 -2.92 30.68
N LEU A 608 -81.17 -2.73 31.31
CA LEU A 608 -80.25 -3.83 31.64
C LEU A 608 -80.84 -4.80 32.69
N LYS A 609 -81.55 -4.27 33.70
CA LYS A 609 -82.28 -5.08 34.69
C LYS A 609 -83.33 -5.97 34.03
N VAL A 610 -84.22 -5.37 33.25
CA VAL A 610 -85.30 -6.08 32.55
C VAL A 610 -84.72 -7.07 31.55
N GLN A 611 -83.68 -6.71 30.80
CA GLN A 611 -83.01 -7.62 29.88
C GLN A 611 -82.48 -8.86 30.60
N SER A 612 -81.86 -8.70 31.77
CA SER A 612 -81.34 -9.83 32.57
C SER A 612 -82.47 -10.73 33.06
N LEU A 613 -83.54 -10.14 33.60
CA LEU A 613 -84.72 -10.89 34.06
C LEU A 613 -85.45 -11.62 32.93
N VAL A 614 -85.55 -11.01 31.75
CA VAL A 614 -86.14 -11.63 30.55
C VAL A 614 -85.32 -12.84 30.12
N LEU A 615 -83.99 -12.74 30.12
CA LEU A 615 -83.12 -13.88 29.78
C LEU A 615 -83.29 -15.04 30.76
N ASP A 616 -83.32 -14.74 32.07
CA ASP A 616 -83.55 -15.76 33.10
C ASP A 616 -84.95 -16.39 32.96
N LEU A 617 -86.00 -15.60 32.71
CA LEU A 617 -87.36 -16.10 32.49
C LEU A 617 -87.48 -16.98 31.24
N ILE A 618 -86.80 -16.62 30.14
CA ILE A 618 -86.76 -17.47 28.92
C ILE A 618 -86.14 -18.82 29.27
N HIS A 619 -85.01 -18.83 29.99
CA HIS A 619 -84.40 -20.06 30.45
C HIS A 619 -85.33 -20.88 31.37
N TYR A 620 -85.99 -20.23 32.33
CA TYR A 620 -86.96 -20.87 33.21
C TYR A 620 -88.15 -21.49 32.45
N LEU A 621 -88.61 -20.85 31.38
CA LEU A 621 -89.64 -21.38 30.50
C LEU A 621 -89.16 -22.60 29.71
N GLU A 622 -87.94 -22.58 29.18
CA GLU A 622 -87.34 -23.74 28.51
C GLU A 622 -87.25 -24.93 29.46
N VAL A 623 -86.85 -24.70 30.71
CA VAL A 623 -86.84 -25.73 31.76
C VAL A 623 -88.26 -26.24 32.03
N ALA A 624 -89.23 -25.35 32.20
CA ALA A 624 -90.63 -25.72 32.45
C ALA A 624 -91.23 -26.57 31.30
N ASP A 625 -90.95 -26.19 30.05
CA ASP A 625 -91.41 -26.88 28.86
C ASP A 625 -90.75 -28.26 28.75
N ALA A 626 -89.44 -28.37 29.04
CA ALA A 626 -88.72 -29.65 29.05
C ALA A 626 -89.27 -30.60 30.12
N LEU A 627 -89.54 -30.12 31.34
CA LEU A 627 -90.15 -30.92 32.40
C LEU A 627 -91.56 -31.41 32.02
N THR A 628 -92.31 -30.58 31.29
CA THR A 628 -93.65 -30.93 30.79
C THR A 628 -93.56 -32.01 29.71
N GLN A 629 -92.59 -31.92 28.79
CA GLN A 629 -92.37 -32.91 27.74
C GLN A 629 -91.89 -34.26 28.30
N GLU A 630 -91.03 -34.25 29.31
CA GLU A 630 -90.50 -35.46 29.96
C GLU A 630 -91.51 -36.08 30.96
N GLY A 631 -92.59 -35.38 31.30
CA GLY A 631 -93.61 -35.89 32.22
C GLY A 631 -93.14 -36.01 33.67
N THR A 632 -92.25 -35.11 34.11
CA THR A 632 -91.66 -35.11 35.45
C THR A 632 -92.74 -34.99 36.53
N SER A 633 -92.73 -35.92 37.49
CA SER A 633 -93.74 -36.02 38.54
C SER A 633 -93.15 -36.09 39.95
N ASP A 634 -91.85 -36.39 40.08
CA ASP A 634 -91.13 -36.38 41.34
C ASP A 634 -90.00 -35.32 41.31
N LEU A 635 -89.65 -34.78 42.49
CA LEU A 635 -88.55 -33.85 42.63
C LEU A 635 -87.17 -34.52 42.47
N GLU A 636 -87.11 -35.83 42.65
CA GLU A 636 -85.91 -36.64 42.42
C GLU A 636 -85.73 -37.03 40.94
N ASP A 637 -86.70 -36.73 40.07
CA ASP A 637 -86.56 -36.97 38.64
C ASP A 637 -85.36 -36.21 38.08
N TRP A 638 -84.52 -36.91 37.32
CA TRP A 638 -83.26 -36.36 36.79
C TRP A 638 -83.43 -35.04 36.03
N ALA A 639 -84.53 -34.92 35.30
CA ALA A 639 -84.92 -33.74 34.53
C ALA A 639 -84.93 -32.46 35.38
N TRP A 640 -85.41 -32.57 36.62
CA TRP A 640 -85.40 -31.50 37.61
C TRP A 640 -84.13 -31.50 38.47
N ALA A 641 -83.60 -32.68 38.84
CA ALA A 641 -82.39 -32.81 39.66
C ALA A 641 -81.16 -32.10 39.06
N LYS A 642 -81.02 -32.11 37.72
CA LYS A 642 -79.90 -31.49 37.00
C LYS A 642 -79.89 -29.95 37.00
N GLN A 643 -81.00 -29.31 37.38
CA GLN A 643 -81.13 -27.85 37.35
C GLN A 643 -80.56 -27.21 38.62
N LEU A 644 -79.97 -26.02 38.48
CA LEU A 644 -79.53 -25.22 39.62
C LEU A 644 -80.74 -24.67 40.37
N LYS A 645 -80.79 -24.87 41.69
CA LYS A 645 -81.94 -24.52 42.54
C LYS A 645 -81.51 -23.53 43.59
N TYR A 646 -82.24 -22.43 43.70
CA TYR A 646 -82.03 -21.43 44.73
C TYR A 646 -83.08 -21.61 45.81
N ARG A 647 -82.64 -21.72 47.06
CA ARG A 647 -83.55 -21.87 48.21
C ARG A 647 -83.19 -20.86 49.27
N ARG A 648 -84.21 -20.22 49.83
CA ARG A 648 -84.06 -19.40 51.02
C ARG A 648 -84.20 -20.28 52.25
N GLN A 649 -83.15 -20.37 53.05
CA GLN A 649 -83.26 -20.96 54.38
C GLN A 649 -83.66 -19.85 55.35
N VAL A 650 -84.90 -19.89 55.84
CA VAL A 650 -85.30 -19.06 56.98
C VAL A 650 -84.70 -19.73 58.21
N ILE A 651 -83.63 -19.13 58.74
CA ILE A 651 -82.97 -19.59 59.98
C ILE A 651 -83.77 -19.11 61.18
#